data_AF-A0A5A7QBN2-F1
#
_entry.id   AF-A0A5A7QBN2-F1
#
_cell.length_a   1.000
_cell.length_b   1.000
_cell.length_c   1.000
_cell.angle_alpha   90.00
_cell.angle_beta   90.00
_cell.angle_gamma   90.00
#
_symmetry.space_group_name_H-M   'P 1'
#
loop_
_entity.id
_entity.type
_entity.pdbx_description
1 polymer ?
#
loop_
_entity_poly.entity_id
_entity_poly.type
_entity_poly.pdbx_seq_one_letter_code
_entity_poly.pdbx_strand_id
1 'polypeptide(L)'
;MGDDTRSEENSPQQSLPTSVLSDPEMDQSNSTHLTALDANGKTDIPEIAPSKVPVTVSEENKEPTGTQENYTNNDMTALESSEVKIIARPTPEDDHLPSDSSQVVTSSKKHQNSTVQAKMSSNVTLNRGQIDTTAPFESVKAAVSKFGGIVDWKAHRVQTVERRQIIEQELERAQEEIPLYKKQSEVAEEAKLQVLKELDTTKRLIEELKLNLERAQTEEQQAQQDSELAKLRLEEIEQGIADEASFATRAQLEVARARHATALSELKSIKNELEQLKRDYSLVLIEKDLSVKKAEEAVAWSKEIERSVEDLTIQLITAKDSLESAHAAHLEAEEHRIGAVMAKEQDILTLEKELKNTEDELEQMKRKISASLDLKSKLDKASVLLQNLKDELAVYMESKLEQAKPDTTDRMNVESALSEAKKELEEVKLDMEKAKNEVSILRVAASSLKSELEREKTELAAIRQREGMAEIAVLSLDSELRRTETEISILRRREKEEREKMMELPKKLQEAALEADGAKTVVESAREELRKAREDAEGVRAGAATVESRLRAARKEIEAARASEKLAEAAISALLESESDEAVGGVALSLEEYYELSKRAHEAEEQANARVAAALSQIEVAKELEVKSLRKLEEAEQEKAERQAILERALEKEERAKEGKLGVEQELRKWRKAAGAGGHAGSLNKSPKMSFEEKSESKNSASTPNSSALPVLSPRSYTSYYTETDTSPEVRVAKKKKRSLFPKILMFLSRKKSHAMSKKSFS
;
A
#
# COMPACT_ATOMS: atom_id res chain seq x y z
N MET A 1 40.99 -25.29 -85.15
CA MET A 1 41.37 -24.16 -84.27
C MET A 1 40.51 -24.28 -83.03
N GLY A 2 40.99 -24.75 -81.88
CA GLY A 2 42.32 -25.29 -81.58
C GLY A 2 42.92 -24.64 -80.33
N ASP A 3 43.00 -25.44 -79.27
CA ASP A 3 44.01 -25.41 -78.21
C ASP A 3 43.95 -24.19 -77.23
N ASP A 4 44.09 -24.32 -75.90
CA ASP A 4 44.14 -25.49 -75.00
C ASP A 4 44.01 -25.06 -73.51
N THR A 5 43.96 -26.02 -72.56
CA THR A 5 44.34 -25.94 -71.12
C THR A 5 43.51 -25.07 -70.12
N ARG A 6 43.42 -25.37 -68.80
CA ARG A 6 43.70 -26.58 -67.96
C ARG A 6 43.35 -26.37 -66.46
N SER A 7 42.89 -27.42 -65.76
CA SER A 7 42.85 -27.64 -64.28
C SER A 7 41.98 -26.70 -63.41
N GLU A 8 41.46 -27.07 -62.23
CA GLU A 8 41.50 -28.36 -61.49
C GLU A 8 40.23 -28.55 -60.59
N GLU A 9 39.97 -29.79 -60.15
CA GLU A 9 38.96 -30.18 -59.14
C GLU A 9 39.54 -29.96 -57.70
N ASN A 10 38.87 -30.14 -56.56
CA ASN A 10 37.96 -31.23 -56.15
C ASN A 10 37.20 -30.91 -54.82
N SER A 11 36.35 -31.84 -54.36
CA SER A 11 35.42 -31.74 -53.23
C SER A 11 36.01 -32.04 -51.83
N PRO A 12 35.37 -31.58 -50.73
CA PRO A 12 35.72 -31.99 -49.37
C PRO A 12 35.02 -33.30 -48.93
N GLN A 13 35.70 -34.13 -48.13
CA GLN A 13 35.10 -35.27 -47.40
C GLN A 13 35.65 -35.41 -45.96
N GLN A 14 35.02 -36.28 -45.18
CA GLN A 14 35.11 -36.39 -43.71
C GLN A 14 36.06 -37.51 -43.23
N SER A 15 36.63 -37.39 -42.03
CA SER A 15 36.85 -38.52 -41.09
C SER A 15 37.30 -38.07 -39.68
N LEU A 16 37.14 -38.97 -38.70
CA LEU A 16 37.48 -38.89 -37.25
C LEU A 16 38.70 -39.84 -36.96
N PRO A 17 39.13 -40.24 -35.73
CA PRO A 17 38.65 -39.98 -34.34
C PRO A 17 39.75 -39.83 -33.23
N THR A 18 39.33 -39.86 -31.94
CA THR A 18 40.09 -40.24 -30.68
C THR A 18 41.31 -39.39 -30.23
N SER A 19 41.26 -38.55 -29.16
CA SER A 19 41.29 -38.81 -27.67
C SER A 19 42.71 -39.07 -27.09
N VAL A 20 43.10 -38.86 -25.81
CA VAL A 20 42.43 -38.83 -24.47
C VAL A 20 43.22 -37.92 -23.48
N LEU A 21 42.76 -37.76 -22.20
CA LEU A 21 43.43 -37.16 -21.00
C LEU A 21 43.58 -35.60 -21.00
N SER A 22 43.38 -34.83 -19.91
CA SER A 22 43.02 -35.12 -18.49
C SER A 22 42.12 -34.02 -17.87
N ASP A 23 41.42 -34.37 -16.79
CA ASP A 23 40.72 -33.51 -15.80
C ASP A 23 41.45 -33.61 -14.42
N PRO A 24 41.07 -32.89 -13.33
CA PRO A 24 40.10 -31.78 -13.18
C PRO A 24 40.70 -30.53 -12.45
N GLU A 25 39.91 -29.46 -12.28
CA GLU A 25 39.52 -28.91 -10.95
C GLU A 25 38.57 -27.69 -11.09
N MET A 26 37.60 -27.59 -10.17
CA MET A 26 36.58 -26.53 -10.10
C MET A 26 36.23 -26.32 -8.62
N ASP A 27 36.81 -25.29 -8.01
CA ASP A 27 36.71 -25.08 -6.57
C ASP A 27 35.42 -24.33 -6.16
N GLN A 28 34.85 -24.69 -5.03
CA GLN A 28 33.63 -24.10 -4.48
C GLN A 28 33.94 -23.39 -3.16
N SER A 29 33.45 -22.17 -2.99
CA SER A 29 33.31 -21.58 -1.66
C SER A 29 32.10 -20.66 -1.60
N ASN A 30 31.28 -20.91 -0.58
CA ASN A 30 29.99 -20.27 -0.33
C ASN A 30 29.98 -19.80 1.14
N SER A 31 28.94 -19.07 1.57
CA SER A 31 28.72 -18.64 2.96
C SER A 31 29.66 -17.50 3.48
N THR A 32 29.31 -16.72 4.51
CA THR A 32 28.16 -16.80 5.46
C THR A 32 27.69 -15.39 5.85
N HIS A 33 26.47 -15.24 6.41
CA HIS A 33 26.04 -14.01 7.07
C HIS A 33 25.10 -14.29 8.27
N LEU A 34 25.50 -13.86 9.48
CA LEU A 34 24.73 -13.88 10.76
C LEU A 34 24.39 -15.29 11.33
N THR A 35 24.09 -15.52 12.62
CA THR A 35 23.94 -14.61 13.80
C THR A 35 24.47 -15.27 15.11
N ALA A 36 24.54 -14.48 16.18
CA ALA A 36 25.07 -14.77 17.53
C ALA A 36 24.52 -16.00 18.30
N LEU A 37 25.28 -16.46 19.30
CA LEU A 37 24.87 -16.52 20.73
C LEU A 37 26.04 -16.84 21.67
N ASP A 38 25.85 -16.62 22.99
CA ASP A 38 26.85 -16.81 24.05
C ASP A 38 27.09 -18.28 24.44
N ALA A 39 28.29 -18.58 25.00
CA ALA A 39 28.44 -19.05 26.39
C ALA A 39 29.88 -19.47 26.77
N ASN A 40 30.37 -19.00 27.91
CA ASN A 40 30.54 -19.78 29.16
C ASN A 40 31.83 -19.46 29.96
N GLY A 41 31.70 -19.33 31.28
CA GLY A 41 32.78 -19.20 32.27
C GLY A 41 32.62 -20.24 33.37
N LYS A 42 33.72 -20.72 33.96
CA LYS A 42 33.76 -22.02 34.66
C LYS A 42 34.41 -21.96 36.04
N THR A 43 33.66 -22.29 37.10
CA THR A 43 34.20 -22.68 38.42
C THR A 43 33.22 -23.55 39.25
N ASP A 44 33.74 -24.69 39.71
CA ASP A 44 33.54 -25.32 41.03
C ASP A 44 32.21 -26.00 41.45
N ILE A 45 32.25 -26.60 42.65
CA ILE A 45 31.72 -27.90 43.14
C ILE A 45 31.43 -27.72 44.68
N PRO A 46 30.62 -28.49 45.48
CA PRO A 46 30.01 -29.83 45.28
C PRO A 46 28.52 -30.07 45.69
N GLU A 47 28.01 -31.28 45.35
CA GLU A 47 27.26 -32.28 46.17
C GLU A 47 26.02 -31.92 47.05
N ILE A 48 24.91 -32.65 46.80
CA ILE A 48 24.10 -33.44 47.77
C ILE A 48 23.17 -34.40 46.99
N ALA A 49 22.76 -35.54 47.57
CA ALA A 49 22.12 -36.67 46.87
C ALA A 49 20.67 -37.01 47.39
N PRO A 50 20.07 -38.22 47.19
CA PRO A 50 19.05 -38.41 46.14
C PRO A 50 17.72 -39.07 46.62
N SER A 51 16.70 -39.19 45.73
CA SER A 51 15.54 -40.09 45.99
C SER A 51 14.74 -40.58 44.76
N LYS A 52 14.79 -41.92 44.56
CA LYS A 52 13.74 -42.87 44.11
C LYS A 52 12.92 -42.73 42.80
N VAL A 53 12.97 -43.83 42.02
CA VAL A 53 11.98 -44.33 41.03
C VAL A 53 10.85 -45.12 41.75
N PRO A 54 9.67 -45.46 41.14
CA PRO A 54 9.49 -46.57 40.15
C PRO A 54 8.64 -46.20 38.90
N VAL A 55 8.89 -46.69 37.67
CA VAL A 55 8.71 -48.03 37.06
C VAL A 55 7.27 -48.39 36.65
N THR A 56 7.05 -48.62 35.34
CA THR A 56 6.26 -49.74 34.76
C THR A 56 6.67 -49.94 33.27
N VAL A 57 6.41 -51.13 32.70
CA VAL A 57 7.12 -51.70 31.52
C VAL A 57 6.16 -52.51 30.61
N SER A 58 6.67 -52.93 29.44
CA SER A 58 6.17 -53.90 28.43
C SER A 58 5.62 -53.25 27.14
N GLU A 59 6.21 -53.47 25.94
CA GLU A 59 6.44 -54.72 25.15
C GLU A 59 5.21 -55.09 24.28
N GLU A 60 5.33 -55.67 23.08
CA GLU A 60 6.48 -56.32 22.44
C GLU A 60 6.57 -56.04 20.90
N ASN A 61 7.44 -56.78 20.20
CA ASN A 61 7.74 -56.67 18.76
C ASN A 61 6.79 -57.60 17.93
N LYS A 62 6.95 -57.95 16.64
CA LYS A 62 8.12 -57.98 15.72
C LYS A 62 7.70 -58.23 14.25
N GLU A 63 8.51 -57.74 13.31
CA GLU A 63 8.55 -58.21 11.90
C GLU A 63 9.45 -59.48 11.78
N PRO A 64 9.50 -60.25 10.67
CA PRO A 64 10.41 -59.87 9.56
C PRO A 64 10.17 -60.48 8.13
N THR A 65 10.91 -59.95 7.14
CA THR A 65 11.48 -60.63 5.94
C THR A 65 10.60 -61.18 4.81
N GLY A 66 11.14 -61.11 3.58
CA GLY A 66 10.66 -61.78 2.36
C GLY A 66 11.83 -62.09 1.39
N THR A 67 11.53 -62.58 0.17
CA THR A 67 12.54 -62.96 -0.85
C THR A 67 12.07 -62.63 -2.28
N GLN A 68 13.00 -62.60 -3.24
CA GLN A 68 12.84 -62.23 -4.65
C GLN A 68 12.27 -63.37 -5.53
N GLU A 69 11.76 -63.06 -6.73
CA GLU A 69 12.39 -63.46 -8.02
C GLU A 69 11.74 -62.77 -9.24
N ASN A 70 12.45 -62.77 -10.38
CA ASN A 70 12.00 -62.23 -11.68
C ASN A 70 11.57 -63.38 -12.62
N TYR A 71 10.81 -63.09 -13.70
CA TYR A 71 11.14 -63.49 -15.09
C TYR A 71 10.15 -62.85 -16.09
N THR A 72 10.38 -63.02 -17.40
CA THR A 72 9.90 -62.11 -18.46
C THR A 72 9.12 -62.76 -19.61
N ASN A 73 8.03 -62.07 -20.00
CA ASN A 73 7.50 -61.90 -21.37
C ASN A 73 6.84 -63.08 -22.15
N ASN A 74 5.89 -62.65 -22.99
CA ASN A 74 5.24 -63.32 -24.14
C ASN A 74 4.33 -64.53 -23.87
N ASP A 75 3.02 -64.33 -24.07
CA ASP A 75 2.40 -64.80 -25.32
C ASP A 75 1.27 -63.83 -25.76
N MET A 76 0.67 -64.08 -26.92
CA MET A 76 -0.31 -63.25 -27.62
C MET A 76 -1.67 -63.98 -27.80
N THR A 77 -2.65 -63.25 -28.34
CA THR A 77 -3.99 -63.72 -28.76
C THR A 77 -5.01 -64.06 -27.65
N ALA A 78 -6.08 -63.26 -27.58
CA ALA A 78 -7.49 -63.70 -27.73
C ALA A 78 -8.42 -62.49 -27.54
N LEU A 79 -9.25 -62.18 -28.55
CA LEU A 79 -10.39 -61.27 -28.41
C LEU A 79 -11.65 -62.12 -28.31
N GLU A 80 -12.36 -62.09 -27.17
CA GLU A 80 -13.78 -62.42 -27.15
C GLU A 80 -14.54 -61.63 -26.06
N SER A 81 -15.85 -61.50 -26.23
CA SER A 81 -16.66 -60.46 -25.57
C SER A 81 -17.23 -60.89 -24.22
N SER A 82 -17.36 -59.96 -23.27
CA SER A 82 -18.21 -60.13 -22.07
C SER A 82 -18.66 -58.79 -21.50
N GLU A 83 -19.95 -58.66 -21.24
CA GLU A 83 -20.57 -57.47 -20.61
C GLU A 83 -20.32 -57.45 -19.10
N VAL A 84 -19.98 -56.29 -18.51
CA VAL A 84 -19.80 -56.17 -17.06
C VAL A 84 -21.07 -55.63 -16.38
N LYS A 85 -21.75 -56.56 -15.72
CA LYS A 85 -22.96 -56.38 -14.91
C LYS A 85 -22.64 -55.74 -13.56
N ILE A 86 -23.12 -54.52 -13.31
CA ILE A 86 -22.99 -53.85 -12.00
C ILE A 86 -24.00 -54.44 -10.99
N ILE A 87 -23.54 -54.71 -9.77
CA ILE A 87 -24.31 -55.32 -8.66
C ILE A 87 -24.80 -54.21 -7.71
N ALA A 88 -25.92 -54.43 -7.00
CA ALA A 88 -26.69 -53.36 -6.35
C ALA A 88 -27.00 -53.56 -4.85
N ARG A 89 -27.17 -52.43 -4.16
CA ARG A 89 -27.89 -52.23 -2.87
C ARG A 89 -27.20 -52.80 -1.60
N PRO A 90 -27.52 -52.29 -0.37
CA PRO A 90 -28.88 -52.16 0.20
C PRO A 90 -29.33 -50.75 0.61
N THR A 91 -30.54 -50.70 1.19
CA THR A 91 -31.38 -49.59 1.72
C THR A 91 -32.18 -50.17 2.93
N PRO A 92 -32.98 -49.46 3.76
CA PRO A 92 -33.72 -48.20 3.56
C PRO A 92 -33.47 -47.16 4.70
N GLU A 93 -34.31 -46.19 5.08
CA GLU A 93 -35.78 -46.15 5.30
C GLU A 93 -36.51 -45.03 4.53
N ASP A 94 -37.84 -45.15 4.41
CA ASP A 94 -38.75 -44.16 3.81
C ASP A 94 -39.57 -43.44 4.89
N ASP A 95 -39.95 -42.18 4.67
CA ASP A 95 -41.19 -41.62 5.22
C ASP A 95 -41.78 -40.55 4.27
N HIS A 96 -43.10 -40.31 4.32
CA HIS A 96 -43.86 -39.79 3.17
C HIS A 96 -44.63 -38.47 3.40
N LEU A 97 -45.07 -37.87 2.26
CA LEU A 97 -46.04 -36.78 2.09
C LEU A 97 -45.50 -35.33 2.31
N PRO A 98 -46.15 -34.30 1.71
CA PRO A 98 -46.10 -34.11 0.25
C PRO A 98 -45.75 -32.66 -0.16
N SER A 99 -45.19 -32.49 -1.35
CA SER A 99 -44.99 -31.17 -1.97
C SER A 99 -46.13 -30.85 -2.95
N ASP A 100 -46.71 -29.66 -2.85
CA ASP A 100 -47.70 -29.15 -3.81
C ASP A 100 -47.20 -27.83 -4.46
N SER A 101 -47.88 -27.42 -5.52
CA SER A 101 -47.29 -26.75 -6.67
C SER A 101 -47.70 -25.27 -6.84
N SER A 102 -46.76 -24.45 -7.32
CA SER A 102 -46.96 -23.16 -8.02
C SER A 102 -45.59 -22.69 -8.51
N GLN A 103 -45.21 -22.84 -9.78
CA GLN A 103 -45.55 -21.96 -10.91
C GLN A 103 -45.47 -20.45 -10.60
N VAL A 104 -44.64 -19.75 -11.37
CA VAL A 104 -44.44 -18.29 -11.33
C VAL A 104 -45.04 -17.67 -12.60
N VAL A 105 -45.99 -16.73 -12.46
CA VAL A 105 -46.55 -15.96 -13.58
C VAL A 105 -46.63 -14.47 -13.27
N THR A 106 -45.60 -13.75 -13.72
CA THR A 106 -45.59 -12.35 -14.21
C THR A 106 -46.40 -11.24 -13.51
N SER A 107 -45.63 -10.32 -12.88
CA SER A 107 -45.51 -8.89 -13.26
C SER A 107 -46.13 -7.77 -12.39
N SER A 108 -45.46 -6.62 -12.49
CA SER A 108 -46.01 -5.25 -12.39
C SER A 108 -46.47 -4.71 -11.03
N LYS A 109 -45.52 -4.13 -10.26
CA LYS A 109 -45.80 -2.99 -9.37
C LYS A 109 -44.74 -1.89 -9.51
N LYS A 110 -45.21 -0.64 -9.60
CA LYS A 110 -44.44 0.58 -9.36
C LYS A 110 -45.10 1.34 -8.21
N HIS A 111 -44.32 2.11 -7.46
CA HIS A 111 -44.60 2.62 -6.11
C HIS A 111 -46.03 3.08 -5.79
N GLN A 112 -46.47 2.79 -4.56
CA GLN A 112 -46.85 3.84 -3.60
C GLN A 112 -46.62 3.35 -2.16
N ASN A 113 -46.35 4.29 -1.24
CA ASN A 113 -46.05 4.01 0.16
C ASN A 113 -47.36 3.99 0.99
N SER A 114 -47.49 3.03 1.92
CA SER A 114 -47.95 3.35 3.30
C SER A 114 -47.90 2.14 4.23
N THR A 115 -47.27 2.36 5.38
CA THR A 115 -47.47 1.71 6.68
C THR A 115 -48.82 1.03 6.90
N VAL A 116 -48.81 -0.25 7.29
CA VAL A 116 -49.97 -0.88 7.94
C VAL A 116 -49.97 -0.51 9.41
N GLN A 117 -50.97 0.25 9.85
CA GLN A 117 -51.38 0.28 11.26
C GLN A 117 -52.71 -0.47 11.40
N ALA A 118 -52.76 -1.45 12.30
CA ALA A 118 -53.96 -2.24 12.52
C ALA A 118 -55.08 -1.37 13.12
N LYS A 119 -56.29 -1.48 12.57
CA LYS A 119 -57.47 -0.77 13.05
C LYS A 119 -58.66 -1.71 13.23
N MET A 120 -58.70 -2.36 14.39
CA MET A 120 -59.92 -2.84 15.02
C MET A 120 -60.26 -1.90 16.19
N SER A 121 -61.51 -1.63 16.53
CA SER A 121 -62.79 -2.13 15.99
C SER A 121 -63.87 -1.02 16.03
N SER A 122 -65.03 -1.27 15.42
CA SER A 122 -66.17 -0.35 15.40
C SER A 122 -67.36 -0.88 16.21
N ASN A 123 -67.65 -0.20 17.32
CA ASN A 123 -68.93 -0.08 18.05
C ASN A 123 -69.85 -1.31 18.28
N VAL A 124 -69.95 -1.66 19.57
CA VAL A 124 -71.19 -1.70 20.39
C VAL A 124 -72.45 -2.36 19.81
N THR A 125 -72.85 -3.49 20.41
CA THR A 125 -74.19 -3.83 20.98
C THR A 125 -74.10 -5.28 21.53
N LEU A 126 -74.82 -5.75 22.55
CA LEU A 126 -75.88 -5.19 23.42
C LEU A 126 -75.78 -5.82 24.84
N ASN A 127 -76.56 -5.32 25.80
CA ASN A 127 -76.51 -5.76 27.22
C ASN A 127 -77.08 -7.17 27.46
N ARG A 128 -76.42 -7.97 28.31
CA ARG A 128 -77.02 -8.54 29.54
C ARG A 128 -75.94 -9.03 30.51
N GLY A 129 -76.07 -8.69 31.79
CA GLY A 129 -75.03 -8.98 32.80
C GLY A 129 -75.09 -10.41 33.35
N GLN A 130 -73.91 -11.01 33.52
CA GLN A 130 -73.67 -12.17 34.37
C GLN A 130 -72.75 -11.69 35.50
N ILE A 131 -73.26 -11.65 36.73
CA ILE A 131 -72.55 -11.07 37.88
C ILE A 131 -71.73 -12.17 38.54
N ASP A 132 -70.40 -12.08 38.44
CA ASP A 132 -69.49 -12.79 39.32
C ASP A 132 -69.58 -12.18 40.72
N THR A 133 -69.75 -13.01 41.75
CA THR A 133 -69.92 -12.60 43.15
C THR A 133 -68.69 -12.92 44.02
N THR A 134 -67.53 -13.14 43.41
CA THR A 134 -66.25 -13.24 44.14
C THR A 134 -65.86 -11.90 44.78
N ALA A 135 -65.09 -11.98 45.87
CA ALA A 135 -64.97 -10.86 46.82
C ALA A 135 -64.26 -9.62 46.22
N PRO A 136 -64.77 -8.40 46.48
CA PRO A 136 -64.23 -7.19 45.86
C PRO A 136 -62.93 -6.70 46.52
N PHE A 137 -62.15 -5.94 45.74
CA PHE A 137 -60.96 -5.16 46.11
C PHE A 137 -59.81 -5.89 46.84
N GLU A 138 -58.95 -6.57 46.06
CA GLU A 138 -57.52 -6.31 46.25
C GLU A 138 -57.27 -4.79 46.13
N SER A 139 -56.41 -4.23 47.00
CA SER A 139 -56.15 -2.78 47.03
C SER A 139 -55.70 -2.23 45.66
N VAL A 140 -56.07 -0.99 45.34
CA VAL A 140 -55.55 -0.25 44.17
C VAL A 140 -54.01 -0.27 44.14
N LYS A 141 -53.35 -0.31 45.30
CA LYS A 141 -51.89 -0.45 45.41
C LYS A 141 -51.36 -1.79 44.88
N ALA A 142 -52.12 -2.88 45.02
CA ALA A 142 -51.77 -4.19 44.46
C ALA A 142 -51.98 -4.24 42.94
N ALA A 143 -53.05 -3.63 42.43
CA ALA A 143 -53.25 -3.46 40.98
C ALA A 143 -52.13 -2.63 40.34
N VAL A 144 -51.78 -1.48 40.95
CA VAL A 144 -50.62 -0.66 40.51
C VAL A 144 -49.33 -1.47 40.53
N SER A 145 -49.09 -2.27 41.57
CA SER A 145 -47.91 -3.17 41.64
C SER A 145 -47.88 -4.21 40.51
N LYS A 146 -49.02 -4.86 40.21
CA LYS A 146 -49.14 -5.87 39.14
C LYS A 146 -48.91 -5.29 37.72
N PHE A 147 -48.99 -3.96 37.53
CA PHE A 147 -48.64 -3.27 36.29
C PHE A 147 -47.32 -2.48 36.36
N GLY A 148 -46.42 -2.81 37.30
CA GLY A 148 -45.05 -2.27 37.37
C GLY A 148 -44.79 -1.30 38.53
N GLY A 149 -45.79 -0.99 39.35
CA GLY A 149 -45.69 -0.03 40.46
C GLY A 149 -45.79 1.43 39.99
N ILE A 150 -45.37 2.36 40.85
CA ILE A 150 -45.18 3.76 40.47
C ILE A 150 -43.82 3.85 39.76
N VAL A 151 -43.78 3.37 38.51
CA VAL A 151 -42.64 3.58 37.62
C VAL A 151 -42.47 5.08 37.42
N ASP A 152 -41.25 5.61 37.54
CA ASP A 152 -40.99 6.97 37.10
C ASP A 152 -41.14 7.03 35.58
N TRP A 153 -42.33 7.47 35.15
CA TRP A 153 -42.73 7.59 33.75
C TRP A 153 -41.75 8.44 32.95
N LYS A 154 -41.02 9.35 33.60
CA LYS A 154 -39.99 10.19 32.98
C LYS A 154 -38.77 9.35 32.60
N ALA A 155 -38.28 8.51 33.50
CA ALA A 155 -37.18 7.58 33.26
C ALA A 155 -37.55 6.50 32.22
N HIS A 156 -38.75 5.91 32.32
CA HIS A 156 -39.22 4.94 31.34
C HIS A 156 -39.40 5.56 29.94
N ARG A 157 -39.82 6.83 29.85
CA ARG A 157 -39.90 7.56 28.58
C ARG A 157 -38.53 7.86 28.00
N VAL A 158 -37.52 8.19 28.81
CA VAL A 158 -36.12 8.34 28.37
C VAL A 158 -35.62 7.03 27.78
N GLN A 159 -35.69 5.92 28.53
CA GLN A 159 -35.26 4.60 28.07
C GLN A 159 -36.02 4.10 26.83
N THR A 160 -37.28 4.52 26.65
CA THR A 160 -38.06 4.22 25.43
C THR A 160 -37.64 5.07 24.24
N VAL A 161 -37.18 6.31 24.45
CA VAL A 161 -36.61 7.17 23.40
C VAL A 161 -35.22 6.65 22.99
N GLU A 162 -34.35 6.32 23.95
CA GLU A 162 -33.03 5.75 23.69
C GLU A 162 -33.12 4.44 22.88
N ARG A 163 -34.01 3.52 23.28
CA ARG A 163 -34.26 2.27 22.51
C ARG A 163 -34.78 2.54 21.11
N ARG A 164 -35.65 3.55 20.92
CA ARG A 164 -36.08 3.95 19.57
C ARG A 164 -34.92 4.48 18.76
N GLN A 165 -34.07 5.32 19.35
CA GLN A 165 -32.93 5.93 18.68
C GLN A 165 -31.89 4.88 18.23
N ILE A 166 -31.66 3.83 19.04
CA ILE A 166 -30.85 2.66 18.66
C ILE A 166 -31.51 1.89 17.50
N ILE A 167 -32.80 1.56 17.59
CA ILE A 167 -33.54 0.86 16.53
C ILE A 167 -33.58 1.68 15.22
N GLU A 168 -33.68 3.01 15.33
CA GLU A 168 -33.70 3.94 14.19
C GLU A 168 -32.31 4.00 13.53
N GLN A 169 -31.22 3.97 14.30
CA GLN A 169 -29.83 3.87 13.81
C GLN A 169 -29.46 2.46 13.28
N GLU A 170 -30.08 1.40 13.78
CA GLU A 170 -30.00 0.05 13.19
C GLU A 170 -30.79 -0.05 11.88
N LEU A 171 -31.96 0.58 11.83
CA LEU A 171 -32.80 0.67 10.63
C LEU A 171 -32.17 1.55 9.54
N GLU A 172 -31.45 2.61 9.90
CA GLU A 172 -30.68 3.45 8.98
C GLU A 172 -29.49 2.66 8.39
N ARG A 173 -28.67 2.02 9.23
CA ARG A 173 -27.59 1.12 8.76
C ARG A 173 -28.10 -0.01 7.86
N ALA A 174 -29.20 -0.66 8.23
CA ALA A 174 -29.82 -1.68 7.39
C ALA A 174 -30.29 -1.12 6.02
N GLN A 175 -30.78 0.12 5.97
CA GLN A 175 -31.14 0.78 4.71
C GLN A 175 -29.93 1.14 3.84
N GLU A 176 -28.75 1.37 4.43
CA GLU A 176 -27.49 1.55 3.69
C GLU A 176 -26.88 0.21 3.22
N GLU A 177 -26.96 -0.83 4.04
CA GLU A 177 -26.39 -2.17 3.75
C GLU A 177 -27.18 -2.96 2.69
N ILE A 178 -28.53 -2.94 2.75
CA ILE A 178 -29.40 -3.65 1.80
C ILE A 178 -29.07 -3.36 0.31
N PRO A 179 -28.92 -2.10 -0.15
CA PRO A 179 -28.56 -1.83 -1.54
C PRO A 179 -27.12 -2.24 -1.89
N LEU A 180 -26.19 -2.26 -0.92
CA LEU A 180 -24.82 -2.74 -1.13
C LEU A 180 -24.81 -4.26 -1.35
N TYR A 181 -25.46 -5.03 -0.48
CA TYR A 181 -25.60 -6.48 -0.63
C TYR A 181 -26.39 -6.86 -1.89
N LYS A 182 -27.45 -6.10 -2.23
CA LYS A 182 -28.19 -6.30 -3.49
C LYS A 182 -27.29 -6.11 -4.71
N LYS A 183 -26.46 -5.07 -4.73
CA LYS A 183 -25.50 -4.81 -5.83
C LYS A 183 -24.39 -5.87 -5.89
N GLN A 184 -23.92 -6.37 -4.76
CA GLN A 184 -22.98 -7.50 -4.72
C GLN A 184 -23.61 -8.78 -5.28
N SER A 185 -24.88 -9.05 -4.94
CA SER A 185 -25.64 -10.18 -5.48
C SER A 185 -25.85 -10.06 -7.00
N GLU A 186 -26.19 -8.88 -7.50
CA GLU A 186 -26.34 -8.63 -8.95
C GLU A 186 -25.03 -8.89 -9.71
N VAL A 187 -23.89 -8.38 -9.21
CA VAL A 187 -22.56 -8.65 -9.78
C VAL A 187 -22.19 -10.14 -9.72
N ALA A 188 -22.54 -10.84 -8.65
CA ALA A 188 -22.32 -12.28 -8.52
C ALA A 188 -23.18 -13.10 -9.51
N GLU A 189 -24.43 -12.71 -9.76
CA GLU A 189 -25.27 -13.32 -10.78
C GLU A 189 -24.77 -13.03 -12.20
N GLU A 190 -24.33 -11.80 -12.50
CA GLU A 190 -23.72 -11.46 -13.79
C GLU A 190 -22.44 -12.28 -14.05
N ALA A 191 -21.56 -12.41 -13.06
CA ALA A 191 -20.36 -13.24 -13.15
C ALA A 191 -20.70 -14.73 -13.36
N LYS A 192 -21.69 -15.27 -12.63
CA LYS A 192 -22.19 -16.64 -12.81
C LYS A 192 -22.76 -16.84 -14.23
N LEU A 193 -23.51 -15.88 -14.75
CA LEU A 193 -24.05 -15.92 -16.11
C LEU A 193 -22.96 -15.81 -17.19
N GLN A 194 -21.85 -15.14 -16.92
CA GLN A 194 -20.68 -15.14 -17.81
C GLN A 194 -19.99 -16.52 -17.79
N VAL A 195 -19.67 -17.07 -16.62
CA VAL A 195 -19.04 -18.39 -16.48
C VAL A 195 -19.89 -19.50 -17.13
N LEU A 196 -21.23 -19.44 -17.02
CA LEU A 196 -22.11 -20.38 -17.72
C LEU A 196 -22.04 -20.26 -19.25
N LYS A 197 -21.94 -19.03 -19.80
CA LYS A 197 -21.74 -18.84 -21.26
C LYS A 197 -20.39 -19.37 -21.73
N GLU A 198 -19.34 -19.17 -20.93
CA GLU A 198 -17.99 -19.67 -21.21
C GLU A 198 -17.96 -21.21 -21.15
N LEU A 199 -18.62 -21.81 -20.16
CA LEU A 199 -18.87 -23.25 -20.06
C LEU A 199 -19.62 -23.79 -21.29
N ASP A 200 -20.66 -23.10 -21.76
CA ASP A 200 -21.44 -23.54 -22.93
C ASP A 200 -20.73 -23.25 -24.26
N THR A 201 -19.73 -22.34 -24.31
CA THR A 201 -18.80 -22.26 -25.45
C THR A 201 -17.76 -23.38 -25.44
N THR A 202 -17.23 -23.74 -24.27
CA THR A 202 -16.21 -24.79 -24.16
C THR A 202 -16.78 -26.19 -24.37
N LYS A 203 -18.01 -26.48 -23.93
CA LYS A 203 -18.76 -27.71 -24.30
C LYS A 203 -18.85 -27.87 -25.82
N ARG A 204 -19.34 -26.85 -26.53
CA ARG A 204 -19.46 -26.87 -27.99
C ARG A 204 -18.12 -27.02 -28.70
N LEU A 205 -17.05 -26.40 -28.19
CA LEU A 205 -15.69 -26.60 -28.70
C LEU A 205 -15.21 -28.05 -28.48
N ILE A 206 -15.53 -28.66 -27.33
CA ILE A 206 -15.23 -30.08 -27.06
C ILE A 206 -16.02 -31.00 -27.99
N GLU A 207 -17.28 -30.69 -28.28
CA GLU A 207 -18.12 -31.44 -29.24
C GLU A 207 -17.60 -31.30 -30.68
N GLU A 208 -17.21 -30.10 -31.10
CA GLU A 208 -16.57 -29.84 -32.40
C GLU A 208 -15.21 -30.58 -32.52
N LEU A 209 -14.39 -30.56 -31.46
CA LEU A 209 -13.12 -31.28 -31.43
C LEU A 209 -13.30 -32.81 -31.43
N LYS A 210 -14.34 -33.35 -30.78
CA LYS A 210 -14.71 -34.77 -30.86
C LYS A 210 -15.12 -35.17 -32.29
N LEU A 211 -16.01 -34.41 -32.92
CA LEU A 211 -16.44 -34.69 -34.29
C LEU A 211 -15.27 -34.62 -35.29
N ASN A 212 -14.34 -33.68 -35.09
CA ASN A 212 -13.12 -33.60 -35.88
C ASN A 212 -12.13 -34.75 -35.59
N LEU A 213 -12.05 -35.25 -34.35
CA LEU A 213 -11.28 -36.46 -34.01
C LEU A 213 -11.88 -37.71 -34.68
N GLU A 214 -13.20 -37.89 -34.59
CA GLU A 214 -13.93 -39.00 -35.22
C GLU A 214 -13.76 -38.97 -36.74
N ARG A 215 -13.89 -37.79 -37.37
CA ARG A 215 -13.57 -37.60 -38.79
C ARG A 215 -12.13 -38.03 -39.10
N ALA A 216 -11.15 -37.49 -38.37
CA ALA A 216 -9.74 -37.81 -38.61
C ALA A 216 -9.44 -39.31 -38.46
N GLN A 217 -10.11 -40.00 -37.51
CA GLN A 217 -10.00 -41.46 -37.36
C GLN A 217 -10.63 -42.21 -38.54
N THR A 218 -11.77 -41.76 -39.08
CA THR A 218 -12.34 -42.38 -40.29
C THR A 218 -11.52 -42.10 -41.55
N GLU A 219 -10.91 -40.91 -41.66
CA GLU A 219 -9.99 -40.55 -42.74
C GLU A 219 -8.67 -41.34 -42.64
N GLU A 220 -8.17 -41.59 -41.42
CA GLU A 220 -7.03 -42.48 -41.17
C GLU A 220 -7.36 -43.94 -41.56
N GLN A 221 -8.52 -44.46 -41.15
CA GLN A 221 -8.95 -45.82 -41.52
C GLN A 221 -9.12 -45.98 -43.03
N GLN A 222 -9.66 -44.98 -43.74
CA GLN A 222 -9.71 -44.97 -45.20
C GLN A 222 -8.30 -44.95 -45.81
N ALA A 223 -7.40 -44.11 -45.31
CA ALA A 223 -6.02 -44.05 -45.77
C ALA A 223 -5.22 -45.34 -45.49
N GLN A 224 -5.54 -46.06 -44.40
CA GLN A 224 -4.99 -47.38 -44.11
C GLN A 224 -5.49 -48.42 -45.13
N GLN A 225 -6.80 -48.47 -45.42
CA GLN A 225 -7.37 -49.36 -46.44
C GLN A 225 -6.82 -49.07 -47.84
N ASP A 226 -6.74 -47.78 -48.22
CA ASP A 226 -6.15 -47.35 -49.50
C ASP A 226 -4.66 -47.73 -49.59
N SER A 227 -3.93 -47.67 -48.47
CA SER A 227 -2.52 -48.09 -48.36
C SER A 227 -2.36 -49.61 -48.47
N GLU A 228 -3.27 -50.39 -47.89
CA GLU A 228 -3.29 -51.86 -48.05
C GLU A 228 -3.64 -52.27 -49.48
N LEU A 229 -4.62 -51.62 -50.12
CA LEU A 229 -4.92 -51.82 -51.53
C LEU A 229 -3.73 -51.43 -52.43
N ALA A 230 -3.01 -50.36 -52.09
CA ALA A 230 -1.79 -49.97 -52.80
C ALA A 230 -0.62 -50.96 -52.60
N LYS A 231 -0.49 -51.58 -51.42
CA LYS A 231 0.49 -52.67 -51.17
C LYS A 231 0.12 -53.93 -51.94
N LEU A 232 -1.14 -54.37 -51.91
CA LEU A 232 -1.59 -55.54 -52.67
C LEU A 232 -1.37 -55.35 -54.17
N ARG A 233 -1.60 -54.13 -54.70
CA ARG A 233 -1.25 -53.83 -56.10
C ARG A 233 0.25 -53.71 -56.37
N LEU A 234 1.06 -53.28 -55.39
CA LEU A 234 2.51 -53.34 -55.49
C LEU A 234 2.98 -54.80 -55.59
N GLU A 235 2.48 -55.67 -54.71
CA GLU A 235 2.79 -57.10 -54.69
C GLU A 235 2.28 -57.82 -55.95
N GLU A 236 1.11 -57.46 -56.47
CA GLU A 236 0.56 -57.95 -57.75
C GLU A 236 1.43 -57.50 -58.95
N ILE A 237 1.98 -56.28 -58.93
CA ILE A 237 2.92 -55.78 -59.95
C ILE A 237 4.33 -56.39 -59.78
N GLU A 238 4.75 -56.73 -58.56
CA GLU A 238 6.04 -57.35 -58.26
C GLU A 238 6.04 -58.86 -58.56
N GLN A 239 4.87 -59.50 -58.51
CA GLN A 239 4.62 -60.87 -58.98
C GLN A 239 4.20 -60.93 -60.46
N GLY A 240 3.80 -59.79 -61.04
CA GLY A 240 3.28 -59.64 -62.41
C GLY A 240 4.34 -59.31 -63.45
N ILE A 241 4.60 -60.25 -64.36
CA ILE A 241 5.67 -60.22 -65.37
C ILE A 241 5.60 -59.02 -66.34
N ALA A 242 6.76 -58.36 -66.51
CA ALA A 242 7.30 -57.60 -67.66
C ALA A 242 6.40 -56.70 -68.55
N ASP A 243 6.91 -55.46 -68.70
CA ASP A 243 6.81 -54.54 -69.85
C ASP A 243 5.46 -53.89 -70.24
N GLU A 244 5.60 -52.69 -70.82
CA GLU A 244 4.60 -51.73 -71.37
C GLU A 244 3.35 -51.31 -70.56
N ALA A 245 2.91 -52.05 -69.54
CA ALA A 245 1.94 -51.54 -68.54
C ALA A 245 2.59 -50.55 -67.54
N SER A 246 3.90 -50.31 -67.67
CA SER A 246 4.76 -49.85 -66.58
C SER A 246 4.77 -48.33 -66.35
N PHE A 247 4.52 -47.49 -67.36
CA PHE A 247 4.65 -46.03 -67.19
C PHE A 247 3.53 -45.43 -66.33
N ALA A 248 2.27 -45.76 -66.61
CA ALA A 248 1.12 -45.24 -65.86
C ALA A 248 1.09 -45.77 -64.41
N THR A 249 1.46 -47.03 -64.21
CA THR A 249 1.56 -47.65 -62.88
C THR A 249 2.72 -47.07 -62.07
N ARG A 250 3.92 -46.89 -62.67
CA ARG A 250 5.03 -46.16 -62.04
C ARG A 250 4.65 -44.73 -61.67
N ALA A 251 3.96 -43.99 -62.55
CA ALA A 251 3.52 -42.63 -62.27
C ALA A 251 2.51 -42.55 -61.10
N GLN A 252 1.54 -43.46 -61.02
CA GLN A 252 0.61 -43.52 -59.88
C GLN A 252 1.32 -43.91 -58.58
N LEU A 253 2.26 -44.85 -58.64
CA LEU A 253 3.11 -45.26 -57.52
C LEU A 253 4.07 -44.13 -57.07
N GLU A 254 4.58 -43.32 -57.99
CA GLU A 254 5.40 -42.15 -57.69
C GLU A 254 4.56 -41.04 -57.03
N VAL A 255 3.34 -40.78 -57.51
CA VAL A 255 2.38 -39.88 -56.85
C VAL A 255 2.00 -40.39 -55.45
N ALA A 256 1.80 -41.70 -55.27
CA ALA A 256 1.53 -42.30 -53.96
C ALA A 256 2.74 -42.16 -53.00
N ARG A 257 3.96 -42.40 -53.50
CA ARG A 257 5.22 -42.20 -52.75
C ARG A 257 5.41 -40.72 -52.38
N ALA A 258 5.11 -39.79 -53.27
CA ALA A 258 5.17 -38.35 -53.01
C ALA A 258 4.17 -37.94 -51.91
N ARG A 259 2.90 -38.39 -52.00
CA ARG A 259 1.88 -38.15 -50.96
C ARG A 259 2.30 -38.73 -49.61
N HIS A 260 2.83 -39.95 -49.58
CA HIS A 260 3.34 -40.58 -48.36
C HIS A 260 4.54 -39.82 -47.77
N ALA A 261 5.47 -39.35 -48.61
CA ALA A 261 6.59 -38.51 -48.17
C ALA A 261 6.11 -37.17 -47.58
N THR A 262 5.09 -36.53 -48.18
CA THR A 262 4.43 -35.35 -47.61
C THR A 262 3.81 -35.66 -46.25
N ALA A 263 2.99 -36.72 -46.15
CA ALA A 263 2.32 -37.09 -44.90
C ALA A 263 3.32 -37.44 -43.77
N LEU A 264 4.44 -38.11 -44.09
CA LEU A 264 5.54 -38.34 -43.14
C LEU A 264 6.23 -37.04 -42.70
N SER A 265 6.34 -36.04 -43.58
CA SER A 265 6.90 -34.73 -43.22
C SER A 265 5.95 -33.92 -42.33
N GLU A 266 4.64 -34.02 -42.57
CA GLU A 266 3.59 -33.39 -41.75
C GLU A 266 3.49 -34.06 -40.38
N LEU A 267 3.48 -35.39 -40.31
CA LEU A 267 3.55 -36.16 -39.06
C LEU A 267 4.80 -35.82 -38.24
N LYS A 268 5.94 -35.58 -38.90
CA LYS A 268 7.16 -35.11 -38.24
C LYS A 268 7.02 -33.68 -37.70
N SER A 269 6.33 -32.77 -38.41
CA SER A 269 6.01 -31.44 -37.87
C SER A 269 5.10 -31.53 -36.65
N ILE A 270 3.98 -32.27 -36.76
CA ILE A 270 3.01 -32.47 -35.68
C ILE A 270 3.67 -33.10 -34.46
N LYS A 271 4.61 -34.04 -34.63
CA LYS A 271 5.39 -34.60 -33.52
C LYS A 271 6.28 -33.54 -32.86
N ASN A 272 7.00 -32.73 -33.64
CA ASN A 272 7.84 -31.65 -33.11
C ASN A 272 6.99 -30.61 -32.34
N GLU A 273 5.82 -30.25 -32.88
CA GLU A 273 4.85 -29.33 -32.27
C GLU A 273 4.26 -29.91 -30.97
N LEU A 274 3.94 -31.20 -30.94
CA LEU A 274 3.48 -31.91 -29.73
C LEU A 274 4.56 -31.96 -28.65
N GLU A 275 5.82 -32.20 -29.03
CA GLU A 275 6.93 -32.14 -28.09
C GLU A 275 7.19 -30.72 -27.59
N GLN A 276 7.04 -29.69 -28.44
CA GLN A 276 7.14 -28.30 -28.02
C GLN A 276 6.00 -27.95 -27.05
N LEU A 277 4.75 -28.31 -27.36
CA LEU A 277 3.61 -28.08 -26.47
C LEU A 277 3.78 -28.77 -25.10
N LYS A 278 4.42 -29.94 -25.04
CA LYS A 278 4.80 -30.61 -23.78
C LYS A 278 5.86 -29.84 -22.98
N ARG A 279 6.85 -29.24 -23.65
CA ARG A 279 7.85 -28.36 -23.02
C ARG A 279 7.17 -27.09 -22.48
N ASP A 280 6.35 -26.44 -23.31
CA ASP A 280 5.63 -25.20 -22.97
C ASP A 280 4.66 -25.43 -21.79
N TYR A 281 3.89 -26.54 -21.80
CA TYR A 281 3.04 -26.94 -20.68
C TYR A 281 3.83 -27.18 -19.39
N SER A 282 5.01 -27.80 -19.48
CA SER A 282 5.89 -28.02 -18.31
C SER A 282 6.41 -26.70 -17.73
N LEU A 283 6.74 -25.72 -18.58
CA LEU A 283 7.13 -24.38 -18.15
C LEU A 283 5.96 -23.64 -17.48
N VAL A 284 4.75 -23.73 -18.02
CA VAL A 284 3.53 -23.12 -17.45
C VAL A 284 3.16 -23.76 -16.10
N LEU A 285 3.38 -25.07 -15.91
CA LEU A 285 3.22 -25.70 -14.59
C LEU A 285 4.20 -25.13 -13.56
N ILE A 286 5.48 -24.98 -13.92
CA ILE A 286 6.51 -24.39 -13.04
C ILE A 286 6.18 -22.92 -12.72
N GLU A 287 5.75 -22.13 -13.71
CA GLU A 287 5.33 -20.74 -13.50
C GLU A 287 4.09 -20.65 -12.60
N LYS A 288 3.12 -21.56 -12.76
CA LYS A 288 1.96 -21.68 -11.86
C LYS A 288 2.40 -22.04 -10.43
N ASP A 289 3.30 -22.99 -10.25
CA ASP A 289 3.79 -23.39 -8.91
C ASP A 289 4.60 -22.26 -8.23
N LEU A 290 5.43 -21.53 -8.98
CA LEU A 290 6.11 -20.33 -8.49
C LEU A 290 5.14 -19.19 -8.15
N SER A 291 4.05 -19.05 -8.90
CA SER A 291 3.01 -18.04 -8.65
C SER A 291 2.16 -18.41 -7.42
N VAL A 292 1.86 -19.70 -7.22
CA VAL A 292 1.18 -20.21 -6.02
C VAL A 292 2.04 -19.96 -4.78
N LYS A 293 3.33 -20.31 -4.80
CA LYS A 293 4.24 -20.06 -3.66
C LYS A 293 4.31 -18.57 -3.27
N LYS A 294 4.40 -17.67 -4.25
CA LYS A 294 4.36 -16.21 -4.00
C LYS A 294 3.03 -15.74 -3.41
N ALA A 295 1.92 -16.38 -3.79
CA ALA A 295 0.61 -16.09 -3.21
C ALA A 295 0.49 -16.65 -1.77
N GLU A 296 1.02 -17.84 -1.50
CA GLU A 296 1.09 -18.43 -0.16
C GLU A 296 1.97 -17.59 0.78
N GLU A 297 3.13 -17.13 0.31
CA GLU A 297 3.99 -16.17 1.02
C GLU A 297 3.24 -14.87 1.32
N ALA A 298 2.57 -14.26 0.34
CA ALA A 298 1.80 -13.03 0.53
C ALA A 298 0.62 -13.21 1.50
N VAL A 299 -0.06 -14.37 1.47
CA VAL A 299 -1.12 -14.72 2.44
C VAL A 299 -0.53 -14.92 3.84
N ALA A 300 0.64 -15.54 3.98
CA ALA A 300 1.31 -15.69 5.27
C ALA A 300 1.71 -14.32 5.87
N TRP A 301 2.27 -13.41 5.07
CA TRP A 301 2.55 -12.03 5.48
C TRP A 301 1.28 -11.26 5.85
N SER A 302 0.21 -11.39 5.06
CA SER A 302 -1.09 -10.77 5.38
C SER A 302 -1.66 -11.28 6.70
N LYS A 303 -1.48 -12.56 7.01
CA LYS A 303 -1.96 -13.21 8.23
C LYS A 303 -1.14 -12.87 9.48
N GLU A 304 0.12 -12.49 9.30
CA GLU A 304 0.93 -11.91 10.39
C GLU A 304 0.53 -10.45 10.66
N ILE A 305 0.24 -9.68 9.62
CA ILE A 305 -0.32 -8.33 9.75
C ILE A 305 -1.69 -8.39 10.45
N GLU A 306 -2.56 -9.33 10.09
CA GLU A 306 -3.86 -9.61 10.72
C GLU A 306 -3.71 -9.78 12.24
N ARG A 307 -2.85 -10.71 12.70
CA ARG A 307 -2.53 -10.90 14.13
C ARG A 307 -2.03 -9.62 14.81
N SER A 308 -1.14 -8.88 14.15
CA SER A 308 -0.60 -7.64 14.74
C SER A 308 -1.67 -6.57 14.93
N VAL A 309 -2.73 -6.57 14.10
CA VAL A 309 -3.90 -5.68 14.25
C VAL A 309 -4.84 -6.19 15.34
N GLU A 310 -5.01 -7.51 15.51
CA GLU A 310 -5.74 -8.11 16.63
C GLU A 310 -5.06 -7.75 17.98
N ASP A 311 -3.74 -7.96 18.10
CA ASP A 311 -2.95 -7.63 19.28
C ASP A 311 -2.99 -6.13 19.63
N LEU A 312 -2.89 -5.25 18.61
CA LEU A 312 -3.04 -3.81 18.81
C LEU A 312 -4.47 -3.41 19.20
N THR A 313 -5.49 -4.14 18.74
CA THR A 313 -6.89 -3.92 19.14
C THR A 313 -7.11 -4.33 20.61
N ILE A 314 -6.53 -5.45 21.05
CA ILE A 314 -6.56 -5.87 22.46
C ILE A 314 -5.81 -4.86 23.35
N GLN A 315 -4.67 -4.34 22.90
CA GLN A 315 -3.95 -3.26 23.60
C GLN A 315 -4.76 -1.96 23.66
N LEU A 316 -5.48 -1.59 22.60
CA LEU A 316 -6.35 -0.42 22.58
C LEU A 316 -7.53 -0.55 23.57
N ILE A 317 -8.16 -1.72 23.63
CA ILE A 317 -9.27 -2.00 24.57
C ILE A 317 -8.75 -1.95 26.01
N THR A 318 -7.69 -2.69 26.33
CA THR A 318 -7.13 -2.71 27.70
C THR A 318 -6.60 -1.34 28.15
N ALA A 319 -6.03 -0.54 27.24
CA ALA A 319 -5.66 0.84 27.52
C ALA A 319 -6.89 1.71 27.81
N LYS A 320 -7.96 1.61 27.00
CA LYS A 320 -9.23 2.33 27.21
C LYS A 320 -9.86 1.96 28.56
N ASP A 321 -9.94 0.68 28.89
CA ASP A 321 -10.53 0.20 30.14
C ASP A 321 -9.71 0.68 31.35
N SER A 322 -8.37 0.76 31.23
CA SER A 322 -7.51 1.36 32.25
C SER A 322 -7.73 2.87 32.42
N LEU A 323 -8.03 3.59 31.33
CA LEU A 323 -8.34 5.02 31.33
C LEU A 323 -9.72 5.30 31.95
N GLU A 324 -10.72 4.48 31.65
CA GLU A 324 -12.05 4.58 32.27
C GLU A 324 -11.99 4.27 33.78
N SER A 325 -11.20 3.27 34.18
CA SER A 325 -10.91 2.98 35.59
C SER A 325 -10.19 4.13 36.30
N ALA A 326 -9.14 4.71 35.69
CA ALA A 326 -8.43 5.86 36.24
C ALA A 326 -9.32 7.12 36.34
N HIS A 327 -10.23 7.32 35.38
CA HIS A 327 -11.20 8.42 35.42
C HIS A 327 -12.25 8.23 36.51
N ALA A 328 -12.72 7.00 36.75
CA ALA A 328 -13.60 6.68 37.87
C ALA A 328 -12.92 6.95 39.23
N ALA A 329 -11.68 6.50 39.41
CA ALA A 329 -10.90 6.76 40.62
C ALA A 329 -10.61 8.26 40.85
N HIS A 330 -10.41 9.04 39.78
CA HIS A 330 -10.31 10.50 39.86
C HIS A 330 -11.63 11.14 40.34
N LEU A 331 -12.78 10.68 39.85
CA LEU A 331 -14.09 11.19 40.28
C LEU A 331 -14.37 10.85 41.76
N GLU A 332 -14.06 9.63 42.21
CA GLU A 332 -14.17 9.24 43.62
C GLU A 332 -13.25 10.08 44.53
N ALA A 333 -12.00 10.32 44.10
CA ALA A 333 -11.07 11.20 44.81
C ALA A 333 -11.55 12.65 44.88
N GLU A 334 -12.22 13.16 43.84
CA GLU A 334 -12.82 14.50 43.80
C GLU A 334 -14.06 14.59 44.71
N GLU A 335 -14.92 13.56 44.74
CA GLU A 335 -16.03 13.47 45.71
C GLU A 335 -15.52 13.44 47.15
N HIS A 336 -14.46 12.67 47.44
CA HIS A 336 -13.80 12.68 48.75
C HIS A 336 -13.18 14.05 49.08
N ARG A 337 -12.57 14.72 48.11
CA ARG A 337 -12.01 16.08 48.28
C ARG A 337 -13.11 17.09 48.63
N ILE A 338 -14.24 17.04 47.92
CA ILE A 338 -15.40 17.90 48.19
C ILE A 338 -15.99 17.60 49.57
N GLY A 339 -16.19 16.32 49.92
CA GLY A 339 -16.66 15.92 51.26
C GLY A 339 -15.76 16.40 52.39
N ALA A 340 -14.43 16.31 52.22
CA ALA A 340 -13.45 16.81 53.20
C ALA A 340 -13.42 18.34 53.31
N VAL A 341 -13.76 19.08 52.25
CA VAL A 341 -13.94 20.55 52.30
C VAL A 341 -15.24 20.89 53.03
N MET A 342 -16.35 20.25 52.68
CA MET A 342 -17.65 20.46 53.33
C MET A 342 -17.60 20.18 54.85
N ALA A 343 -16.88 19.14 55.26
CA ALA A 343 -16.66 18.85 56.68
C ALA A 343 -15.89 19.98 57.39
N LYS A 344 -14.78 20.44 56.82
CA LYS A 344 -13.98 21.56 57.37
C LYS A 344 -14.76 22.86 57.43
N GLU A 345 -15.59 23.16 56.43
CA GLU A 345 -16.45 24.34 56.44
C GLU A 345 -17.53 24.22 57.53
N GLN A 346 -18.08 23.03 57.75
CA GLN A 346 -19.01 22.77 58.85
C GLN A 346 -18.34 22.90 60.23
N ASP A 347 -17.07 22.49 60.38
CA ASP A 347 -16.27 22.67 61.61
C ASP A 347 -15.89 24.13 61.84
N ILE A 348 -15.56 24.90 60.80
CA ILE A 348 -15.37 26.35 60.91
C ILE A 348 -16.66 27.02 61.39
N LEU A 349 -17.81 26.62 60.84
CA LEU A 349 -19.13 27.11 61.24
C LEU A 349 -19.58 26.66 62.64
N THR A 350 -18.92 25.70 63.31
CA THR A 350 -19.13 25.45 64.75
C THR A 350 -18.17 26.30 65.60
N LEU A 351 -16.89 26.35 65.22
CA LEU A 351 -15.88 27.17 65.90
C LEU A 351 -16.23 28.66 65.91
N GLU A 352 -16.81 29.22 64.82
CA GLU A 352 -17.30 30.60 64.79
C GLU A 352 -18.44 30.87 65.80
N LYS A 353 -19.30 29.87 66.04
CA LYS A 353 -20.40 29.99 67.02
C LYS A 353 -19.88 29.90 68.45
N GLU A 354 -18.92 29.01 68.69
CA GLU A 354 -18.25 28.89 69.99
C GLU A 354 -17.45 30.15 70.32
N LEU A 355 -16.66 30.67 69.36
CA LEU A 355 -15.96 31.95 69.46
C LEU A 355 -16.94 33.06 69.87
N LYS A 356 -18.05 33.22 69.13
CA LYS A 356 -19.02 34.28 69.38
C LYS A 356 -19.71 34.15 70.75
N ASN A 357 -20.02 32.94 71.20
CA ASN A 357 -20.52 32.72 72.56
C ASN A 357 -19.48 33.16 73.61
N THR A 358 -18.19 32.86 73.40
CA THR A 358 -17.14 33.31 74.33
C THR A 358 -16.90 34.82 74.29
N GLU A 359 -17.12 35.50 73.16
CA GLU A 359 -17.12 36.97 73.07
C GLU A 359 -18.28 37.58 73.85
N ASP A 360 -19.50 37.05 73.72
CA ASP A 360 -20.68 37.49 74.47
C ASP A 360 -20.52 37.28 76.00
N GLU A 361 -19.91 36.16 76.41
CA GLU A 361 -19.54 35.90 77.81
C GLU A 361 -18.45 36.86 78.31
N LEU A 362 -17.42 37.11 77.51
CA LEU A 362 -16.35 38.06 77.83
C LEU A 362 -16.89 39.49 77.98
N GLU A 363 -17.80 39.92 77.11
CA GLU A 363 -18.54 41.17 77.28
C GLU A 363 -19.35 41.17 78.58
N GLN A 364 -20.08 40.10 78.87
CA GLN A 364 -20.87 40.01 80.11
C GLN A 364 -19.97 40.10 81.35
N MET A 365 -18.79 39.48 81.33
CA MET A 365 -17.78 39.60 82.39
C MET A 365 -17.18 41.00 82.46
N LYS A 366 -16.91 41.66 81.33
CA LYS A 366 -16.47 43.06 81.27
C LYS A 366 -17.50 44.01 81.91
N ARG A 367 -18.79 43.81 81.64
CA ARG A 367 -19.92 44.55 82.27
C ARG A 367 -20.00 44.29 83.79
N LYS A 368 -19.77 43.05 84.24
CA LYS A 368 -19.68 42.70 85.68
C LYS A 368 -18.47 43.37 86.36
N ILE A 369 -17.31 43.41 85.69
CA ILE A 369 -16.09 44.04 86.18
C ILE A 369 -16.26 45.55 86.32
N SER A 370 -16.89 46.24 85.36
CA SER A 370 -17.17 47.68 85.50
C SER A 370 -18.12 47.97 86.66
N ALA A 371 -19.18 47.19 86.84
CA ALA A 371 -20.08 47.32 88.00
C ALA A 371 -19.37 47.03 89.34
N SER A 372 -18.41 46.09 89.36
CA SER A 372 -17.56 45.81 90.53
C SER A 372 -16.59 46.96 90.83
N LEU A 373 -16.01 47.59 89.79
CA LEU A 373 -15.20 48.81 89.93
C LEU A 373 -16.01 49.99 90.46
N ASP A 374 -17.24 50.19 89.99
CA ASP A 374 -18.14 51.21 90.52
C ASP A 374 -18.46 50.98 92.01
N LEU A 375 -18.75 49.72 92.39
CA LEU A 375 -18.97 49.33 93.78
C LEU A 375 -17.70 49.51 94.62
N LYS A 376 -16.52 49.17 94.10
CA LYS A 376 -15.25 49.44 94.78
C LYS A 376 -15.03 50.93 94.97
N SER A 377 -15.27 51.77 93.96
CA SER A 377 -15.12 53.23 94.10
C SER A 377 -16.07 53.84 95.14
N LYS A 378 -17.23 53.21 95.38
CA LYS A 378 -18.18 53.58 96.44
C LYS A 378 -17.68 53.11 97.81
N LEU A 379 -17.12 51.91 97.90
CA LEU A 379 -16.48 51.37 99.10
C LEU A 379 -15.24 52.18 99.51
N ASP A 380 -14.39 52.57 98.56
CA ASP A 380 -13.22 53.40 98.78
C ASP A 380 -13.63 54.78 99.33
N LYS A 381 -14.66 55.42 98.74
CA LYS A 381 -15.26 56.68 99.26
C LYS A 381 -15.84 56.52 100.67
N ALA A 382 -16.56 55.43 100.94
CA ALA A 382 -17.09 55.12 102.27
C ALA A 382 -15.97 54.85 103.29
N SER A 383 -14.86 54.24 102.86
CA SER A 383 -13.69 53.96 103.69
C SER A 383 -12.92 55.24 104.04
N VAL A 384 -12.80 56.19 103.12
CA VAL A 384 -12.25 57.53 103.39
C VAL A 384 -13.13 58.29 104.39
N LEU A 385 -14.46 58.27 104.21
CA LEU A 385 -15.38 58.87 105.19
C LEU A 385 -15.26 58.22 106.57
N LEU A 386 -15.13 56.89 106.64
CA LEU A 386 -14.93 56.16 107.89
C LEU A 386 -13.56 56.44 108.53
N GLN A 387 -12.52 56.70 107.75
CA GLN A 387 -11.22 57.12 108.28
C GLN A 387 -11.28 58.55 108.82
N ASN A 388 -11.88 59.49 108.09
CA ASN A 388 -12.09 60.86 108.58
C ASN A 388 -12.86 60.86 109.92
N LEU A 389 -13.91 60.03 110.07
CA LEU A 389 -14.64 59.87 111.33
C LEU A 389 -13.81 59.23 112.45
N LYS A 390 -12.84 58.36 112.12
CA LYS A 390 -11.86 57.85 113.11
C LYS A 390 -10.85 58.91 113.51
N ASP A 391 -10.43 59.76 112.58
CA ASP A 391 -9.47 60.84 112.84
C ASP A 391 -10.13 61.94 113.68
N GLU A 392 -11.41 62.26 113.42
CA GLU A 392 -12.25 63.09 114.32
C GLU A 392 -12.40 62.46 115.72
N LEU A 393 -12.60 61.13 115.80
CA LEU A 393 -12.66 60.42 117.09
C LEU A 393 -11.29 60.38 117.80
N ALA A 394 -10.18 60.33 117.06
CA ALA A 394 -8.83 60.40 117.60
C ALA A 394 -8.57 61.80 118.19
N VAL A 395 -8.90 62.88 117.46
CA VAL A 395 -8.84 64.27 117.96
C VAL A 395 -9.73 64.45 119.21
N TYR A 396 -10.88 63.78 119.28
CA TYR A 396 -11.74 63.79 120.48
C TYR A 396 -11.12 63.04 121.67
N MET A 397 -10.40 61.93 121.45
CA MET A 397 -9.72 61.20 122.54
C MET A 397 -8.38 61.84 122.96
N GLU A 398 -7.65 62.45 122.02
CA GLU A 398 -6.41 63.19 122.29
C GLU A 398 -6.65 64.46 123.12
N SER A 399 -7.91 64.94 123.17
CA SER A 399 -8.36 65.97 124.12
C SER A 399 -8.40 65.51 125.60
N LYS A 400 -8.06 64.25 125.94
CA LYS A 400 -8.03 63.74 127.33
C LYS A 400 -6.94 62.68 127.62
N LEU A 401 -5.66 63.10 127.68
CA LEU A 401 -4.81 62.89 128.87
C LEU A 401 -3.47 63.64 128.75
N GLU A 402 -2.89 64.02 129.89
CA GLU A 402 -1.55 64.65 129.98
C GLU A 402 -0.86 64.16 131.29
N GLN A 403 0.47 64.33 131.39
CA GLN A 403 1.35 64.06 132.55
C GLN A 403 1.70 62.55 132.79
N ALA A 404 2.90 62.15 133.25
CA ALA A 404 4.09 62.88 133.70
C ALA A 404 5.43 62.11 133.46
N LYS A 405 6.56 62.77 133.78
CA LYS A 405 7.97 62.25 133.93
C LYS A 405 8.18 61.68 135.37
N PRO A 406 9.39 61.37 135.94
CA PRO A 406 10.80 61.52 135.47
C PRO A 406 11.83 60.41 135.86
N ASP A 407 13.10 60.60 135.40
CA ASP A 407 14.47 60.33 135.93
C ASP A 407 14.78 59.12 136.89
N THR A 408 16.00 58.59 137.12
CA THR A 408 17.39 59.12 137.16
C THR A 408 18.51 58.07 136.97
N THR A 409 19.66 58.49 136.40
CA THR A 409 21.07 58.20 136.80
C THR A 409 21.68 56.78 136.88
N ASP A 410 22.56 56.49 135.92
CA ASP A 410 23.90 55.85 135.97
C ASP A 410 24.31 54.84 137.06
N ARG A 411 24.71 53.62 136.64
CA ARG A 411 26.03 53.04 137.00
C ARG A 411 26.46 51.79 136.21
N MET A 412 27.78 51.69 136.05
CA MET A 412 28.63 50.48 135.91
C MET A 412 28.58 49.62 134.63
N ASN A 413 29.72 49.66 133.93
CA ASN A 413 30.31 48.64 133.07
C ASN A 413 30.09 47.19 133.51
N VAL A 414 30.25 46.27 132.54
CA VAL A 414 30.06 44.80 132.52
C VAL A 414 28.75 44.37 131.86
N GLU A 415 27.62 45.06 132.08
CA GLU A 415 26.40 44.78 131.30
C GLU A 415 26.58 45.14 129.81
N SER A 416 27.37 46.18 129.47
CA SER A 416 27.62 46.60 128.08
C SER A 416 28.12 45.45 127.20
N ALA A 417 29.25 44.84 127.55
CA ALA A 417 29.84 43.76 126.74
C ALA A 417 28.93 42.52 126.65
N LEU A 418 28.10 42.27 127.66
CA LEU A 418 27.16 41.15 127.67
C LEU A 418 25.86 41.47 126.90
N SER A 419 25.48 42.75 126.82
CA SER A 419 24.43 43.27 125.96
C SER A 419 24.88 43.39 124.50
N GLU A 420 26.13 43.76 124.26
CA GLU A 420 26.76 43.82 122.93
C GLU A 420 26.93 42.41 122.37
N ALA A 421 27.49 41.45 123.13
CA ALA A 421 27.54 40.05 122.71
C ALA A 421 26.14 39.41 122.50
N LYS A 422 25.11 39.83 123.25
CA LYS A 422 23.71 39.43 122.98
C LYS A 422 23.17 40.08 121.71
N LYS A 423 23.47 41.36 121.46
CA LYS A 423 23.04 42.11 120.28
C LYS A 423 23.69 41.56 119.01
N GLU A 424 25.00 41.32 119.04
CA GLU A 424 25.75 40.61 118.00
C GLU A 424 25.19 39.20 117.77
N LEU A 425 24.81 38.47 118.83
CA LEU A 425 24.18 37.15 118.68
C LEU A 425 22.78 37.22 118.02
N GLU A 426 21.95 38.22 118.34
CA GLU A 426 20.68 38.43 117.63
C GLU A 426 20.87 38.97 116.21
N GLU A 427 21.92 39.75 115.94
CA GLU A 427 22.30 40.22 114.61
C GLU A 427 22.80 39.06 113.72
N VAL A 428 23.67 38.20 114.26
CA VAL A 428 24.11 36.96 113.59
C VAL A 428 22.94 35.98 113.40
N LYS A 429 21.97 35.91 114.31
CA LYS A 429 20.73 35.13 114.09
C LYS A 429 19.87 35.72 112.99
N LEU A 430 19.70 37.04 112.96
CA LEU A 430 18.97 37.73 111.89
C LEU A 430 19.64 37.51 110.54
N ASP A 431 20.96 37.59 110.47
CA ASP A 431 21.72 37.34 109.24
C ASP A 431 21.73 35.86 108.84
N MET A 432 21.76 34.93 109.80
CA MET A 432 21.57 33.50 109.55
C MET A 432 20.18 33.20 108.98
N GLU A 433 19.12 33.84 109.50
CA GLU A 433 17.76 33.71 108.95
C GLU A 433 17.60 34.43 107.60
N LYS A 434 18.23 35.59 107.37
CA LYS A 434 18.32 36.23 106.04
C LYS A 434 18.98 35.29 105.04
N ALA A 435 20.17 34.76 105.35
CA ALA A 435 20.91 33.85 104.48
C ALA A 435 20.15 32.53 104.23
N LYS A 436 19.45 32.01 105.24
CA LYS A 436 18.57 30.83 105.11
C LYS A 436 17.37 31.11 104.19
N ASN A 437 16.77 32.29 104.28
CA ASN A 437 15.70 32.73 103.37
C ASN A 437 16.22 32.96 101.95
N GLU A 438 17.38 33.59 101.78
CA GLU A 438 18.04 33.78 100.48
C GLU A 438 18.42 32.45 99.83
N VAL A 439 19.00 31.50 100.57
CA VAL A 439 19.24 30.13 100.12
C VAL A 439 17.94 29.40 99.76
N SER A 440 16.81 29.72 100.40
CA SER A 440 15.50 29.17 100.00
C SER A 440 15.01 29.77 98.68
N ILE A 441 15.17 31.08 98.47
CA ILE A 441 14.83 31.78 97.22
C ILE A 441 15.70 31.27 96.06
N LEU A 442 17.02 31.17 96.27
CA LEU A 442 17.96 30.63 95.29
C LEU A 442 17.65 29.16 94.95
N ARG A 443 17.20 28.36 95.93
CA ARG A 443 16.75 26.97 95.70
C ARG A 443 15.47 26.91 94.85
N VAL A 444 14.51 27.80 95.11
CA VAL A 444 13.29 27.93 94.28
C VAL A 444 13.66 28.36 92.86
N ALA A 445 14.48 29.41 92.71
CA ALA A 445 14.96 29.88 91.40
C ALA A 445 15.70 28.78 90.61
N ALA A 446 16.61 28.05 91.26
CA ALA A 446 17.31 26.92 90.64
C ALA A 446 16.37 25.78 90.24
N SER A 447 15.27 25.55 90.99
CA SER A 447 14.25 24.58 90.60
C SER A 447 13.39 25.05 89.41
N SER A 448 13.08 26.36 89.33
CA SER A 448 12.39 26.97 88.17
C SER A 448 13.25 26.84 86.91
N LEU A 449 14.49 27.33 86.95
CA LEU A 449 15.44 27.26 85.84
C LEU A 449 15.70 25.82 85.39
N LYS A 450 15.71 24.84 86.30
CA LYS A 450 15.79 23.43 85.91
C LYS A 450 14.54 22.95 85.18
N SER A 451 13.35 23.34 85.62
CA SER A 451 12.10 22.99 84.91
C SER A 451 11.99 23.67 83.54
N GLU A 452 12.46 24.91 83.43
CA GLU A 452 12.56 25.66 82.17
C GLU A 452 13.56 25.01 81.21
N LEU A 453 14.72 24.56 81.70
CA LEU A 453 15.73 23.84 80.90
C LEU A 453 15.21 22.49 80.38
N GLU A 454 14.48 21.71 81.18
CA GLU A 454 13.88 20.45 80.70
C GLU A 454 12.74 20.71 79.69
N ARG A 455 11.99 21.80 79.86
CA ARG A 455 10.97 22.26 78.89
C ARG A 455 11.61 22.70 77.56
N GLU A 456 12.67 23.51 77.58
CA GLU A 456 13.36 23.92 76.36
C GLU A 456 13.99 22.73 75.61
N LYS A 457 14.49 21.70 76.32
CA LYS A 457 14.96 20.47 75.69
C LYS A 457 13.85 19.73 74.92
N THR A 458 12.63 19.66 75.45
CA THR A 458 11.51 19.00 74.75
C THR A 458 11.00 19.83 73.59
N GLU A 459 10.95 21.16 73.73
CA GLU A 459 10.65 22.09 72.63
C GLU A 459 11.68 21.98 71.50
N LEU A 460 12.99 21.96 71.81
CA LEU A 460 14.08 21.76 70.85
C LEU A 460 13.99 20.40 70.12
N ALA A 461 13.64 19.33 70.84
CA ALA A 461 13.42 18.02 70.23
C ALA A 461 12.21 18.04 69.27
N ALA A 462 11.12 18.70 69.66
CA ALA A 462 9.92 18.86 68.81
C ALA A 462 10.14 19.82 67.62
N ILE A 463 11.12 20.73 67.68
CA ILE A 463 11.60 21.50 66.53
C ILE A 463 12.35 20.58 65.57
N ARG A 464 13.38 19.86 66.04
CA ARG A 464 14.21 18.96 65.20
C ARG A 464 13.40 17.85 64.51
N GLN A 465 12.37 17.32 65.17
CA GLN A 465 11.46 16.35 64.55
C GLN A 465 10.66 16.97 63.39
N ARG A 466 10.18 18.21 63.53
CA ARG A 466 9.49 18.93 62.44
C ARG A 466 10.44 19.36 61.33
N GLU A 467 11.67 19.72 61.66
CA GLU A 467 12.75 20.04 60.73
C GLU A 467 13.05 18.83 59.81
N GLY A 468 13.33 17.65 60.39
CA GLY A 468 13.54 16.43 59.61
C GLY A 468 12.32 15.99 58.78
N MET A 469 11.09 16.19 59.28
CA MET A 469 9.88 15.95 58.47
C MET A 469 9.75 16.95 57.31
N ALA A 470 10.16 18.21 57.49
CA ALA A 470 10.18 19.20 56.42
C ALA A 470 11.26 18.90 55.37
N GLU A 471 12.45 18.45 55.78
CA GLU A 471 13.50 17.98 54.85
C GLU A 471 13.01 16.83 53.96
N ILE A 472 12.34 15.84 54.54
CA ILE A 472 11.75 14.70 53.78
C ILE A 472 10.70 15.20 52.78
N ALA A 473 9.84 16.15 53.17
CA ALA A 473 8.85 16.73 52.26
C ALA A 473 9.51 17.52 51.11
N VAL A 474 10.56 18.31 51.39
CA VAL A 474 11.33 19.03 50.36
C VAL A 474 12.03 18.06 49.40
N LEU A 475 12.59 16.95 49.89
CA LEU A 475 13.21 15.91 49.05
C LEU A 475 12.19 15.19 48.16
N SER A 476 10.96 14.96 48.63
CA SER A 476 9.87 14.44 47.78
C SER A 476 9.58 15.41 46.63
N LEU A 477 9.33 16.68 46.97
CA LEU A 477 8.99 17.73 46.01
C LEU A 477 10.10 18.00 44.98
N ASP A 478 11.38 17.99 45.38
CA ASP A 478 12.52 18.09 44.45
C ASP A 478 12.59 16.87 43.51
N SER A 479 12.26 15.67 44.01
CA SER A 479 12.18 14.48 43.16
C SER A 479 11.01 14.53 42.16
N GLU A 480 9.87 15.10 42.58
CA GLU A 480 8.68 15.29 41.74
C GLU A 480 8.94 16.37 40.67
N LEU A 481 9.55 17.49 41.05
CA LEU A 481 9.98 18.54 40.15
C LEU A 481 10.88 17.98 39.03
N ARG A 482 11.94 17.24 39.38
CA ARG A 482 12.84 16.59 38.40
C ARG A 482 12.10 15.63 37.46
N ARG A 483 11.11 14.87 37.95
CA ARG A 483 10.26 14.04 37.08
C ARG A 483 9.52 14.92 36.07
N THR A 484 8.83 15.98 36.51
CA THR A 484 8.11 16.89 35.60
C THR A 484 9.04 17.60 34.60
N GLU A 485 10.24 18.00 35.00
CA GLU A 485 11.24 18.60 34.11
C GLU A 485 11.69 17.62 32.99
N THR A 486 11.92 16.35 33.35
CA THR A 486 12.28 15.32 32.35
C THR A 486 11.10 14.96 31.43
N GLU A 487 9.87 14.92 31.97
CA GLU A 487 8.66 14.68 31.18
C GLU A 487 8.39 15.83 30.19
N ILE A 488 8.45 17.09 30.64
CA ILE A 488 8.36 18.28 29.78
C ILE A 488 9.44 18.25 28.69
N SER A 489 10.64 17.78 29.01
CA SER A 489 11.75 17.64 28.05
C SER A 489 11.50 16.53 27.02
N ILE A 490 10.80 15.46 27.38
CA ILE A 490 10.36 14.40 26.45
C ILE A 490 9.22 14.90 25.57
N LEU A 491 8.22 15.57 26.15
CA LEU A 491 7.07 16.14 25.42
C LEU A 491 7.51 17.17 24.38
N ARG A 492 8.41 18.11 24.74
CA ARG A 492 8.99 19.09 23.79
C ARG A 492 9.75 18.43 22.63
N ARG A 493 10.36 17.26 22.85
CA ARG A 493 11.02 16.51 21.77
C ARG A 493 9.98 15.93 20.81
N ARG A 494 8.96 15.24 21.34
CA ARG A 494 7.85 14.68 20.56
C ARG A 494 7.10 15.77 19.77
N GLU A 495 6.81 16.89 20.42
CA GLU A 495 6.18 18.08 19.81
C GLU A 495 7.00 18.65 18.63
N LYS A 496 8.33 18.63 18.73
CA LYS A 496 9.23 19.02 17.62
C LYS A 496 9.20 18.01 16.48
N GLU A 497 9.27 16.72 16.79
CA GLU A 497 9.18 15.63 15.79
C GLU A 497 7.82 15.65 15.06
N GLU A 498 6.73 15.95 15.77
CA GLU A 498 5.38 16.11 15.22
C GLU A 498 5.27 17.36 14.34
N ARG A 499 5.87 18.49 14.75
CA ARG A 499 5.99 19.66 13.85
C ARG A 499 6.83 19.37 12.60
N GLU A 500 7.88 18.57 12.71
CA GLU A 500 8.70 18.18 11.55
C GLU A 500 7.92 17.29 10.59
N LYS A 501 7.20 16.27 11.10
CA LYS A 501 6.25 15.46 10.31
C LYS A 501 5.15 16.32 9.67
N MET A 502 4.62 17.30 10.38
CA MET A 502 3.61 18.26 9.88
C MET A 502 4.18 19.21 8.80
N MET A 503 5.49 19.49 8.80
CA MET A 503 6.16 20.25 7.73
C MET A 503 6.55 19.37 6.52
N GLU A 504 6.65 18.05 6.69
CA GLU A 504 6.86 17.10 5.60
C GLU A 504 5.58 16.74 4.85
N LEU A 505 4.46 16.59 5.55
CA LEU A 505 3.20 16.14 4.94
C LEU A 505 2.73 17.03 3.76
N PRO A 506 2.79 18.37 3.81
CA PRO A 506 2.49 19.23 2.66
C PRO A 506 3.45 19.05 1.48
N LYS A 507 4.72 18.72 1.72
CA LYS A 507 5.71 18.47 0.66
C LYS A 507 5.40 17.18 -0.07
N LYS A 508 5.15 16.10 0.68
CA LYS A 508 4.75 14.80 0.13
C LYS A 508 3.42 14.89 -0.64
N LEU A 509 2.48 15.70 -0.16
CA LEU A 509 1.24 16.02 -0.88
C LEU A 509 1.49 16.82 -2.17
N GLN A 510 2.41 17.78 -2.16
CA GLN A 510 2.81 18.54 -3.35
C GLN A 510 3.54 17.66 -4.38
N GLU A 511 4.43 16.77 -3.93
CA GLU A 511 5.13 15.78 -4.75
C GLU A 511 4.14 14.81 -5.41
N ALA A 512 3.20 14.25 -4.64
CA ALA A 512 2.13 13.40 -5.16
C ALA A 512 1.19 14.13 -6.15
N ALA A 513 0.92 15.43 -5.94
CA ALA A 513 0.16 16.24 -6.88
C ALA A 513 0.91 16.45 -8.21
N LEU A 514 2.21 16.73 -8.14
CA LEU A 514 3.07 16.86 -9.33
C LEU A 514 3.21 15.53 -10.08
N GLU A 515 3.31 14.40 -9.39
CA GLU A 515 3.31 13.06 -9.99
C GLU A 515 1.96 12.75 -10.66
N ALA A 516 0.84 13.06 -10.01
CA ALA A 516 -0.50 12.89 -10.58
C ALA A 516 -0.73 13.75 -11.83
N ASP A 517 -0.21 14.98 -11.87
CA ASP A 517 -0.23 15.83 -13.07
C ASP A 517 0.71 15.28 -14.17
N GLY A 518 1.88 14.77 -13.80
CA GLY A 518 2.76 14.03 -14.71
C GLY A 518 2.03 12.85 -15.37
N ALA A 519 1.38 12.01 -14.58
CA ALA A 519 0.60 10.87 -15.05
C ALA A 519 -0.55 11.28 -16.00
N LYS A 520 -1.25 12.40 -15.73
CA LYS A 520 -2.26 12.95 -16.66
C LYS A 520 -1.64 13.26 -18.02
N THR A 521 -0.50 13.95 -18.07
CA THR A 521 0.14 14.30 -19.36
C THR A 521 0.58 13.06 -20.16
N VAL A 522 1.00 11.99 -19.49
CA VAL A 522 1.35 10.71 -20.12
C VAL A 522 0.09 10.03 -20.71
N VAL A 523 -1.02 10.03 -19.97
CA VAL A 523 -2.31 9.51 -20.44
C VAL A 523 -2.84 10.33 -21.62
N GLU A 524 -2.67 11.66 -21.61
CA GLU A 524 -3.03 12.53 -22.72
C GLU A 524 -2.18 12.26 -23.98
N SER A 525 -0.86 12.10 -23.84
CA SER A 525 -0.01 11.73 -24.99
C SER A 525 -0.38 10.35 -25.56
N ALA A 526 -0.63 9.36 -24.70
CA ALA A 526 -1.03 8.02 -25.14
C ALA A 526 -2.41 8.02 -25.84
N ARG A 527 -3.35 8.87 -25.40
CA ARG A 527 -4.65 9.08 -26.08
C ARG A 527 -4.49 9.74 -27.45
N GLU A 528 -3.60 10.71 -27.58
CA GLU A 528 -3.31 11.41 -28.84
C GLU A 528 -2.55 10.51 -29.85
N GLU A 529 -1.67 9.64 -29.36
CA GLU A 529 -1.03 8.58 -30.18
C GLU A 529 -2.06 7.53 -30.63
N LEU A 530 -2.93 7.07 -29.73
CA LEU A 530 -4.03 6.16 -30.05
C LEU A 530 -5.03 6.77 -31.05
N ARG A 531 -5.28 8.09 -30.99
CA ARG A 531 -6.13 8.79 -31.95
C ARG A 531 -5.53 8.74 -33.36
N LYS A 532 -4.25 9.07 -33.51
CA LYS A 532 -3.54 9.01 -34.80
C LYS A 532 -3.52 7.59 -35.37
N ALA A 533 -3.14 6.61 -34.56
CA ALA A 533 -3.12 5.20 -34.98
C ALA A 533 -4.51 4.69 -35.43
N ARG A 534 -5.62 5.25 -34.92
CA ARG A 534 -6.97 4.97 -35.40
C ARG A 534 -7.28 5.66 -36.73
N GLU A 535 -6.90 6.92 -36.88
CA GLU A 535 -7.07 7.69 -38.13
C GLU A 535 -6.25 7.07 -39.29
N ASP A 536 -5.01 6.67 -39.03
CA ASP A 536 -4.16 5.95 -40.00
C ASP A 536 -4.79 4.59 -40.38
N ALA A 537 -5.28 3.83 -39.40
CA ALA A 537 -5.93 2.54 -39.64
C ALA A 537 -7.29 2.68 -40.35
N GLU A 538 -8.00 3.80 -40.18
CA GLU A 538 -9.23 4.12 -40.92
C GLU A 538 -8.91 4.54 -42.36
N GLY A 539 -7.84 5.32 -42.59
CA GLY A 539 -7.32 5.62 -43.93
C GLY A 539 -6.93 4.36 -44.70
N VAL A 540 -6.18 3.45 -44.08
CA VAL A 540 -5.84 2.14 -44.67
C VAL A 540 -7.09 1.30 -44.96
N ARG A 541 -8.09 1.31 -44.06
CA ARG A 541 -9.36 0.61 -44.27
C ARG A 541 -10.16 1.18 -45.44
N ALA A 542 -10.22 2.50 -45.58
CA ALA A 542 -10.87 3.17 -46.70
C ALA A 542 -10.16 2.80 -48.02
N GLY A 543 -8.83 2.84 -48.04
CA GLY A 543 -8.01 2.35 -49.15
C GLY A 543 -8.36 0.91 -49.54
N ALA A 544 -8.34 -0.01 -48.57
CA ALA A 544 -8.69 -1.41 -48.79
C ALA A 544 -10.12 -1.59 -49.35
N ALA A 545 -11.11 -0.84 -48.85
CA ALA A 545 -12.49 -0.89 -49.35
C ALA A 545 -12.63 -0.42 -50.81
N THR A 546 -11.82 0.55 -51.25
CA THR A 546 -11.77 0.94 -52.68
C THR A 546 -11.13 -0.14 -53.55
N VAL A 547 -10.06 -0.78 -53.09
CA VAL A 547 -9.38 -1.88 -53.81
C VAL A 547 -10.28 -3.11 -53.91
N GLU A 548 -10.96 -3.50 -52.82
CA GLU A 548 -11.94 -4.59 -52.82
C GLU A 548 -13.11 -4.31 -53.79
N SER A 549 -13.54 -3.04 -53.87
CA SER A 549 -14.61 -2.64 -54.80
C SER A 549 -14.16 -2.66 -56.26
N ARG A 550 -12.91 -2.29 -56.56
CA ARG A 550 -12.30 -2.47 -57.89
C ARG A 550 -12.15 -3.96 -58.24
N LEU A 551 -11.72 -4.79 -57.30
CA LEU A 551 -11.62 -6.25 -57.48
C LEU A 551 -12.99 -6.88 -57.76
N ARG A 552 -14.06 -6.43 -57.08
CA ARG A 552 -15.44 -6.86 -57.35
C ARG A 552 -15.95 -6.42 -58.73
N ALA A 553 -15.49 -5.28 -59.25
CA ALA A 553 -15.81 -4.86 -60.62
C ALA A 553 -15.05 -5.73 -61.65
N ALA A 554 -13.73 -5.87 -61.52
CA ALA A 554 -12.90 -6.67 -62.42
C ALA A 554 -13.32 -8.16 -62.49
N ARG A 555 -13.80 -8.74 -61.38
CA ARG A 555 -14.37 -10.10 -61.39
C ARG A 555 -15.61 -10.22 -62.26
N LYS A 556 -16.54 -9.25 -62.19
CA LYS A 556 -17.74 -9.22 -63.05
C LYS A 556 -17.39 -8.99 -64.52
N GLU A 557 -16.34 -8.22 -64.79
CA GLU A 557 -15.83 -8.01 -66.15
C GLU A 557 -15.23 -9.31 -66.72
N ILE A 558 -14.47 -10.07 -65.93
CA ILE A 558 -13.96 -11.42 -66.30
C ILE A 558 -15.12 -12.41 -66.49
N GLU A 559 -16.15 -12.37 -65.64
CA GLU A 559 -17.35 -13.21 -65.78
C GLU A 559 -18.14 -12.88 -67.07
N ALA A 560 -18.27 -11.58 -67.41
CA ALA A 560 -18.90 -11.14 -68.65
C ALA A 560 -18.07 -11.50 -69.89
N ALA A 561 -16.74 -11.35 -69.83
CA ALA A 561 -15.83 -11.78 -70.89
C ALA A 561 -15.95 -13.29 -71.15
N ARG A 562 -15.97 -14.12 -70.10
CA ARG A 562 -16.19 -15.57 -70.20
C ARG A 562 -17.58 -15.97 -70.70
N ALA A 563 -18.60 -15.13 -70.46
CA ALA A 563 -19.91 -15.34 -71.07
C ALA A 563 -19.88 -15.02 -72.58
N SER A 564 -19.18 -13.97 -72.99
CA SER A 564 -18.97 -13.62 -74.40
C SER A 564 -18.10 -14.62 -75.14
N GLU A 565 -17.07 -15.16 -74.49
CA GLU A 565 -16.20 -16.25 -74.95
C GLU A 565 -17.05 -17.48 -75.32
N LYS A 566 -17.87 -17.96 -74.38
CA LYS A 566 -18.78 -19.09 -74.61
C LYS A 566 -19.84 -18.85 -75.68
N LEU A 567 -20.31 -17.62 -75.83
CA LEU A 567 -21.23 -17.25 -76.92
C LEU A 567 -20.53 -17.24 -78.27
N ALA A 568 -19.26 -16.84 -78.33
CA ALA A 568 -18.44 -16.95 -79.55
C ALA A 568 -18.09 -18.41 -79.87
N GLU A 569 -17.72 -19.23 -78.89
CA GLU A 569 -17.53 -20.68 -79.03
C GLU A 569 -18.80 -21.34 -79.59
N ALA A 570 -19.97 -21.06 -79.00
CA ALA A 570 -21.25 -21.60 -79.45
C ALA A 570 -21.64 -21.12 -80.86
N ALA A 571 -21.32 -19.87 -81.22
CA ALA A 571 -21.53 -19.35 -82.57
C ALA A 571 -20.61 -20.01 -83.60
N ILE A 572 -19.34 -20.28 -83.25
CA ILE A 572 -18.40 -21.01 -84.10
C ILE A 572 -18.86 -22.46 -84.28
N SER A 573 -19.28 -23.15 -83.21
CA SER A 573 -19.86 -24.50 -83.32
C SER A 573 -21.13 -24.52 -84.17
N ALA A 574 -22.04 -23.56 -84.00
CA ALA A 574 -23.25 -23.46 -84.81
C ALA A 574 -22.97 -23.15 -86.29
N LEU A 575 -21.92 -22.38 -86.60
CA LEU A 575 -21.45 -22.17 -87.97
C LEU A 575 -20.91 -23.47 -88.56
N LEU A 576 -20.03 -24.18 -87.84
CA LEU A 576 -19.49 -25.48 -88.28
C LEU A 576 -20.57 -26.55 -88.45
N GLU A 577 -21.61 -26.55 -87.61
CA GLU A 577 -22.78 -27.43 -87.77
C GLU A 577 -23.64 -27.00 -88.98
N SER A 578 -23.75 -25.71 -89.28
CA SER A 578 -24.45 -25.24 -90.49
C SER A 578 -23.66 -25.47 -91.79
N GLU A 579 -22.33 -25.48 -91.73
CA GLU A 579 -21.43 -25.88 -92.82
C GLU A 579 -21.42 -27.41 -93.04
N SER A 580 -22.08 -28.19 -92.18
CA SER A 580 -22.17 -29.66 -92.31
C SER A 580 -23.19 -30.14 -93.36
N ASP A 581 -24.06 -29.28 -93.89
CA ASP A 581 -25.13 -29.63 -94.85
C ASP A 581 -25.02 -28.89 -96.22
N GLU A 582 -24.04 -27.99 -96.41
CA GLU A 582 -23.70 -27.46 -97.75
C GLU A 582 -22.28 -27.84 -98.19
N ALA A 583 -22.13 -28.14 -99.48
CA ALA A 583 -20.95 -28.81 -100.01
C ALA A 583 -19.74 -27.88 -100.23
N VAL A 584 -18.58 -28.28 -99.72
CA VAL A 584 -17.25 -27.72 -100.09
C VAL A 584 -17.13 -26.21 -99.79
N GLY A 585 -17.60 -25.80 -98.61
CA GLY A 585 -17.60 -24.41 -98.12
C GLY A 585 -16.27 -23.87 -97.55
N GLY A 586 -15.12 -24.51 -97.84
CA GLY A 586 -13.83 -24.02 -97.36
C GLY A 586 -13.53 -22.63 -97.91
N VAL A 587 -13.55 -21.60 -97.06
CA VAL A 587 -13.44 -20.18 -97.45
C VAL A 587 -12.09 -19.89 -98.11
N ALA A 588 -12.08 -20.03 -99.43
CA ALA A 588 -10.95 -19.69 -100.29
C ALA A 588 -10.87 -18.16 -100.41
N LEU A 589 -10.34 -17.52 -99.36
CA LEU A 589 -9.81 -16.15 -99.45
C LEU A 589 -8.95 -16.06 -100.70
N SER A 590 -9.16 -15.04 -101.53
CA SER A 590 -8.24 -14.78 -102.62
C SER A 590 -6.83 -14.51 -102.06
N LEU A 591 -5.80 -14.81 -102.84
CA LEU A 591 -4.42 -14.60 -102.40
C LEU A 591 -4.16 -13.13 -102.00
N GLU A 592 -4.83 -12.20 -102.67
CA GLU A 592 -4.88 -10.76 -102.35
C GLU A 592 -5.46 -10.51 -100.96
N GLU A 593 -6.65 -11.05 -100.65
CA GLU A 593 -7.32 -10.88 -99.35
C GLU A 593 -6.55 -11.54 -98.19
N TYR A 594 -5.93 -12.69 -98.43
CA TYR A 594 -5.04 -13.32 -97.44
C TYR A 594 -3.84 -12.42 -97.13
N TYR A 595 -3.18 -11.85 -98.16
CA TYR A 595 -2.08 -10.92 -97.94
C TYR A 595 -2.53 -9.60 -97.29
N GLU A 596 -3.70 -9.05 -97.64
CA GLU A 596 -4.24 -7.89 -96.93
C GLU A 596 -4.53 -8.17 -95.45
N LEU A 597 -5.16 -9.31 -95.14
CA LEU A 597 -5.55 -9.65 -93.77
C LEU A 597 -4.32 -9.99 -92.91
N SER A 598 -3.36 -10.73 -93.47
CA SER A 598 -2.05 -11.00 -92.85
C SER A 598 -1.27 -9.71 -92.61
N LYS A 599 -1.24 -8.80 -93.59
CA LYS A 599 -0.62 -7.47 -93.43
C LYS A 599 -1.30 -6.65 -92.34
N ARG A 600 -2.64 -6.57 -92.30
CA ARG A 600 -3.38 -5.85 -91.23
C ARG A 600 -3.13 -6.46 -89.85
N ALA A 601 -3.01 -7.79 -89.76
CA ALA A 601 -2.66 -8.46 -88.50
C ALA A 601 -1.25 -8.09 -88.04
N HIS A 602 -0.27 -8.07 -88.95
CA HIS A 602 1.10 -7.68 -88.62
C HIS A 602 1.23 -6.18 -88.31
N GLU A 603 0.54 -5.29 -89.03
CA GLU A 603 0.47 -3.85 -88.69
C GLU A 603 -0.18 -3.59 -87.33
N ALA A 604 -1.13 -4.44 -86.90
CA ALA A 604 -1.72 -4.39 -85.57
C ALA A 604 -0.76 -4.95 -84.49
N GLU A 605 -0.01 -5.99 -84.81
CA GLU A 605 1.06 -6.56 -83.97
C GLU A 605 2.19 -5.55 -83.75
N GLU A 606 2.70 -4.90 -84.81
CA GLU A 606 3.69 -3.82 -84.72
C GLU A 606 3.18 -2.66 -83.85
N GLN A 607 1.91 -2.26 -83.98
CA GLN A 607 1.30 -1.24 -83.13
C GLN A 607 1.18 -1.69 -81.66
N ALA A 608 0.90 -2.96 -81.39
CA ALA A 608 0.89 -3.51 -80.04
C ALA A 608 2.30 -3.53 -79.44
N ASN A 609 3.28 -4.03 -80.20
CA ASN A 609 4.69 -4.07 -79.81
C ASN A 609 5.27 -2.67 -79.57
N ALA A 610 4.92 -1.68 -80.40
CA ALA A 610 5.29 -0.28 -80.19
C ALA A 610 4.71 0.31 -78.89
N ARG A 611 3.45 -0.02 -78.54
CA ARG A 611 2.83 0.37 -77.26
C ARG A 611 3.50 -0.31 -76.06
N VAL A 612 3.86 -1.59 -76.19
CA VAL A 612 4.61 -2.33 -75.15
C VAL A 612 6.01 -1.72 -74.97
N ALA A 613 6.74 -1.44 -76.04
CA ALA A 613 8.05 -0.79 -75.98
C ALA A 613 7.99 0.61 -75.33
N ALA A 614 6.97 1.41 -75.67
CA ALA A 614 6.75 2.71 -75.04
C ALA A 614 6.44 2.59 -73.53
N ALA A 615 5.64 1.59 -73.12
CA ALA A 615 5.35 1.33 -71.72
C ALA A 615 6.60 0.83 -70.95
N LEU A 616 7.40 -0.05 -71.55
CA LEU A 616 8.67 -0.52 -70.97
C LEU A 616 9.66 0.63 -70.77
N SER A 617 9.79 1.53 -71.75
CA SER A 617 10.63 2.73 -71.63
C SER A 617 10.17 3.66 -70.47
N GLN A 618 8.86 3.84 -70.29
CA GLN A 618 8.33 4.59 -69.13
C GLN A 618 8.62 3.90 -67.79
N ILE A 619 8.54 2.57 -67.75
CA ILE A 619 8.89 1.76 -66.56
C ILE A 619 10.40 1.87 -66.25
N GLU A 620 11.26 1.89 -67.26
CA GLU A 620 12.71 2.05 -67.08
C GLU A 620 13.08 3.45 -66.55
N VAL A 621 12.49 4.51 -67.11
CA VAL A 621 12.62 5.88 -66.57
C VAL A 621 12.10 5.99 -65.14
N ALA A 622 10.98 5.33 -64.81
CA ALA A 622 10.44 5.29 -63.45
C ALA A 622 11.40 4.59 -62.47
N LYS A 623 11.99 3.44 -62.84
CA LYS A 623 13.00 2.73 -62.05
C LYS A 623 14.27 3.55 -61.86
N GLU A 624 14.73 4.26 -62.89
CA GLU A 624 15.86 5.20 -62.74
C GLU A 624 15.55 6.30 -61.71
N LEU A 625 14.34 6.86 -61.72
CA LEU A 625 13.93 7.88 -60.76
C LEU A 625 13.79 7.32 -59.33
N GLU A 626 13.28 6.09 -59.19
CA GLU A 626 13.25 5.35 -57.93
C GLU A 626 14.67 5.18 -57.36
N VAL A 627 15.61 4.62 -58.13
CA VAL A 627 17.02 4.45 -57.71
C VAL A 627 17.69 5.80 -57.37
N LYS A 628 17.43 6.86 -58.16
CA LYS A 628 17.91 8.23 -57.86
C LYS A 628 17.28 8.83 -56.61
N SER A 629 16.10 8.37 -56.18
CA SER A 629 15.46 8.78 -54.92
C SER A 629 16.01 8.01 -53.72
N LEU A 630 16.23 6.69 -53.87
CA LEU A 630 16.81 5.83 -52.84
C LEU A 630 18.24 6.25 -52.47
N ARG A 631 19.07 6.58 -53.47
CA ARG A 631 20.43 7.09 -53.21
C ARG A 631 20.42 8.40 -52.39
N LYS A 632 19.49 9.32 -52.67
CA LYS A 632 19.35 10.57 -51.90
C LYS A 632 18.86 10.34 -50.47
N LEU A 633 18.07 9.29 -50.25
CA LEU A 633 17.67 8.87 -48.90
C LEU A 633 18.90 8.32 -48.14
N GLU A 634 19.68 7.45 -48.78
CA GLU A 634 20.93 6.89 -48.22
C GLU A 634 21.94 7.99 -47.88
N GLU A 635 22.19 8.95 -48.78
CA GLU A 635 23.02 10.14 -48.55
C GLU A 635 22.55 10.94 -47.32
N ALA A 636 21.24 11.12 -47.15
CA ALA A 636 20.66 11.83 -46.01
C ALA A 636 20.73 11.03 -44.69
N GLU A 637 20.67 9.70 -44.74
CA GLU A 637 20.88 8.84 -43.56
C GLU A 637 22.34 8.80 -43.12
N GLN A 638 23.29 8.80 -44.07
CA GLN A 638 24.72 8.94 -43.79
C GLN A 638 25.02 10.31 -43.14
N GLU A 639 24.53 11.42 -43.72
CA GLU A 639 24.72 12.77 -43.17
C GLU A 639 24.07 12.93 -41.77
N LYS A 640 22.96 12.22 -41.50
CA LYS A 640 22.34 12.12 -40.18
C LYS A 640 23.22 11.33 -39.20
N ALA A 641 23.78 10.19 -39.61
CA ALA A 641 24.66 9.38 -38.77
C ALA A 641 25.94 10.14 -38.39
N GLU A 642 26.57 10.85 -39.33
CA GLU A 642 27.71 11.73 -39.06
C GLU A 642 27.37 12.80 -38.02
N ARG A 643 26.23 13.49 -38.15
CA ARG A 643 25.76 14.48 -37.16
C ARG A 643 25.52 13.87 -35.79
N GLN A 644 24.99 12.64 -35.72
CA GLN A 644 24.82 11.93 -34.45
C GLN A 644 26.17 11.59 -33.81
N ALA A 645 27.13 11.06 -34.57
CA ALA A 645 28.48 10.78 -34.09
C ALA A 645 29.28 12.05 -33.72
N ILE A 646 28.99 13.21 -34.31
CA ILE A 646 29.54 14.52 -33.88
C ILE A 646 28.93 14.95 -32.55
N LEU A 647 27.61 14.80 -32.37
CA LEU A 647 26.90 15.15 -31.14
C LEU A 647 27.34 14.28 -29.95
N GLU A 648 27.45 12.98 -30.16
CA GLU A 648 27.90 12.01 -29.16
C GLU A 648 29.30 12.34 -28.63
N ARG A 649 30.28 12.53 -29.53
CA ARG A 649 31.64 12.99 -29.19
C ARG A 649 31.70 14.40 -28.59
N ALA A 650 30.62 15.19 -28.65
CA ALA A 650 30.51 16.46 -27.93
C ALA A 650 29.96 16.25 -26.51
N LEU A 651 28.97 15.39 -26.34
CA LEU A 651 28.41 15.00 -25.04
C LEU A 651 29.46 14.31 -24.16
N GLU A 652 30.20 13.33 -24.69
CA GLU A 652 31.32 12.69 -23.98
C GLU A 652 32.36 13.69 -23.46
N LYS A 653 32.64 14.75 -24.23
CA LYS A 653 33.61 15.79 -23.85
C LYS A 653 33.04 16.69 -22.77
N GLU A 654 31.74 16.97 -22.79
CA GLU A 654 31.06 17.70 -21.72
C GLU A 654 31.01 16.87 -20.43
N GLU A 655 30.76 15.57 -20.53
CA GLU A 655 30.78 14.61 -19.42
C GLU A 655 32.17 14.50 -18.80
N ARG A 656 33.20 14.19 -19.58
CA ARG A 656 34.60 14.17 -19.09
C ARG A 656 35.06 15.51 -18.51
N ALA A 657 34.52 16.63 -18.99
CA ALA A 657 34.75 17.95 -18.38
C ALA A 657 33.96 18.17 -17.06
N LYS A 658 32.80 17.53 -16.86
CA LYS A 658 32.08 17.50 -15.57
C LYS A 658 32.78 16.61 -14.57
N GLU A 659 33.22 15.42 -14.97
CA GLU A 659 34.03 14.51 -14.16
C GLU A 659 35.33 15.18 -13.69
N GLY A 660 36.08 15.80 -14.60
CA GLY A 660 37.29 16.56 -14.27
C GLY A 660 37.04 17.70 -13.29
N LYS A 661 35.94 18.45 -13.45
CA LYS A 661 35.51 19.47 -12.47
C LYS A 661 35.17 18.86 -11.10
N LEU A 662 34.46 17.73 -11.08
CA LEU A 662 34.09 17.03 -9.85
C LEU A 662 35.35 16.52 -9.11
N GLY A 663 36.32 15.95 -9.83
CA GLY A 663 37.60 15.50 -9.29
C GLY A 663 38.39 16.64 -8.65
N VAL A 664 38.57 17.76 -9.37
CA VAL A 664 39.21 18.97 -8.82
C VAL A 664 38.45 19.52 -7.61
N GLU A 665 37.12 19.48 -7.61
CA GLU A 665 36.32 19.91 -6.45
C GLU A 665 36.44 18.96 -5.25
N GLN A 666 36.57 17.65 -5.48
CA GLN A 666 36.87 16.66 -4.43
C GLN A 666 38.27 16.88 -3.85
N GLU A 667 39.27 17.18 -4.67
CA GLU A 667 40.60 17.58 -4.18
C GLU A 667 40.55 18.89 -3.40
N LEU A 668 39.85 19.91 -3.89
CA LEU A 668 39.63 21.15 -3.13
C LEU A 668 38.85 20.94 -1.82
N ARG A 669 38.04 19.88 -1.69
CA ARG A 669 37.48 19.45 -0.39
C ARG A 669 38.54 18.79 0.50
N LYS A 670 39.42 17.95 -0.04
CA LYS A 670 40.57 17.37 0.70
C LYS A 670 41.53 18.46 1.19
N TRP A 671 41.94 19.38 0.32
CA TRP A 671 42.81 20.52 0.65
C TRP A 671 42.19 21.44 1.70
N ARG A 672 40.88 21.74 1.63
CA ARG A 672 40.19 22.51 2.68
C ARG A 672 40.17 21.79 4.04
N LYS A 673 40.02 20.46 4.06
CA LYS A 673 40.12 19.67 5.30
C LYS A 673 41.55 19.66 5.87
N ALA A 674 42.57 19.57 5.03
CA ALA A 674 43.97 19.62 5.45
C ALA A 674 44.40 21.02 5.94
N ALA A 675 44.04 22.08 5.20
CA ALA A 675 44.33 23.46 5.58
C ALA A 675 43.58 23.90 6.86
N GLY A 676 42.44 23.30 7.17
CA GLY A 676 41.73 23.51 8.44
C GLY A 676 42.43 22.94 9.68
N ALA A 677 43.55 22.21 9.52
CA ALA A 677 44.29 21.57 10.61
C ALA A 677 45.66 22.25 10.93
N GLY A 678 46.00 23.36 10.28
CA GLY A 678 47.26 24.09 10.49
C GLY A 678 47.05 25.60 10.59
N GLY A 679 47.56 26.22 11.66
CA GLY A 679 47.33 27.64 11.96
C GLY A 679 48.43 28.60 11.49
N HIS A 680 48.00 29.84 11.21
CA HIS A 680 48.78 31.08 11.11
C HIS A 680 49.71 31.33 9.90
N ALA A 681 49.33 32.39 9.17
CA ALA A 681 50.16 33.49 8.64
C ALA A 681 51.31 33.23 7.64
N GLY A 682 51.22 33.86 6.46
CA GLY A 682 52.31 34.03 5.50
C GLY A 682 51.88 34.93 4.34
N SER A 683 52.71 35.88 3.94
CA SER A 683 52.42 36.85 2.87
C SER A 683 53.41 36.73 1.70
N LEU A 684 53.15 37.49 0.63
CA LEU A 684 54.03 37.82 -0.51
C LEU A 684 54.30 36.74 -1.59
N ASN A 685 53.78 37.05 -2.79
CA ASN A 685 54.53 37.22 -4.04
C ASN A 685 55.81 36.39 -4.27
N LYS A 686 55.75 35.42 -5.21
CA LYS A 686 56.57 35.43 -6.46
C LYS A 686 56.21 34.27 -7.41
N SER A 687 56.44 34.49 -8.71
CA SER A 687 56.33 33.48 -9.78
C SER A 687 57.60 32.62 -9.88
N PRO A 688 57.59 31.58 -10.73
CA PRO A 688 58.50 31.64 -11.88
C PRO A 688 57.90 31.19 -13.23
N LYS A 689 58.48 31.70 -14.32
CA LYS A 689 58.43 31.11 -15.67
C LYS A 689 59.54 30.06 -15.80
N MET A 690 59.32 29.01 -16.60
CA MET A 690 60.26 28.44 -17.59
C MET A 690 59.39 27.81 -18.71
N SER A 691 59.52 27.94 -20.03
CA SER A 691 60.52 28.43 -21.02
C SER A 691 61.21 27.32 -21.84
N PHE A 692 60.75 27.13 -23.09
CA PHE A 692 61.49 26.68 -24.30
C PHE A 692 60.46 26.79 -25.46
N GLU A 693 60.55 27.67 -26.47
CA GLU A 693 61.59 27.85 -27.51
C GLU A 693 61.89 26.52 -28.23
N GLU A 694 61.42 26.26 -29.46
CA GLU A 694 61.69 26.95 -30.74
C GLU A 694 63.14 26.78 -31.23
N LYS A 695 63.34 25.79 -32.12
CA LYS A 695 64.33 25.75 -33.22
C LYS A 695 64.04 24.52 -34.11
N SER A 696 64.27 24.51 -35.43
CA SER A 696 64.45 25.61 -36.40
C SER A 696 64.55 25.06 -37.84
N GLU A 697 63.93 25.76 -38.79
CA GLU A 697 64.22 25.72 -40.26
C GLU A 697 63.95 24.36 -40.99
N SER A 698 63.74 24.30 -42.31
CA SER A 698 63.98 25.26 -43.41
C SER A 698 62.88 25.26 -44.48
N LYS A 699 62.64 26.43 -45.11
CA LYS A 699 62.50 26.72 -46.58
C LYS A 699 61.66 25.73 -47.41
N ASN A 700 60.62 26.10 -48.17
CA ASN A 700 60.30 27.33 -48.92
C ASN A 700 58.83 27.20 -49.46
N SER A 701 58.12 28.11 -50.13
CA SER A 701 58.13 29.57 -50.45
C SER A 701 56.98 29.80 -51.47
N ALA A 702 56.26 30.92 -51.64
CA ALA A 702 56.00 32.19 -50.91
C ALA A 702 54.70 32.79 -51.57
N SER A 703 54.17 34.01 -51.35
CA SER A 703 54.63 35.21 -50.62
C SER A 703 53.46 36.15 -50.24
N THR A 704 53.77 37.14 -49.39
CA THR A 704 53.23 38.53 -49.23
C THR A 704 52.02 39.05 -50.04
N PRO A 705 51.25 40.06 -49.52
CA PRO A 705 51.08 40.45 -48.10
C PRO A 705 49.71 41.06 -47.66
N ASN A 706 49.62 41.41 -46.37
CA ASN A 706 48.92 42.56 -45.73
C ASN A 706 47.41 42.56 -45.39
N SER A 707 47.14 42.23 -44.11
CA SER A 707 46.81 43.18 -43.01
C SER A 707 45.40 43.80 -42.80
N SER A 708 44.89 43.49 -41.59
CA SER A 708 44.24 44.36 -40.59
C SER A 708 42.85 45.02 -40.77
N ALA A 709 42.01 44.73 -39.76
CA ALA A 709 41.05 45.60 -39.06
C ALA A 709 39.61 45.78 -39.58
N LEU A 710 38.70 45.98 -38.60
CA LEU A 710 37.27 46.27 -38.74
C LEU A 710 37.07 47.78 -39.02
N PRO A 711 35.92 48.21 -39.60
CA PRO A 711 34.80 48.57 -38.72
C PRO A 711 33.38 48.34 -39.26
N VAL A 712 32.44 48.53 -38.33
CA VAL A 712 30.97 48.58 -38.45
C VAL A 712 30.47 49.59 -39.51
N LEU A 713 29.44 49.22 -40.29
CA LEU A 713 28.17 49.98 -40.46
C LEU A 713 27.22 49.36 -41.51
N SER A 714 25.91 49.53 -41.31
CA SER A 714 24.87 49.42 -42.35
C SER A 714 24.28 50.81 -42.56
N PRO A 715 24.00 51.24 -43.81
CA PRO A 715 22.58 51.31 -44.21
C PRO A 715 22.26 51.18 -45.72
N ARG A 716 21.17 50.44 -46.01
CA ARG A 716 19.98 50.83 -46.81
C ARG A 716 20.10 51.48 -48.23
N SER A 717 19.24 50.98 -49.13
CA SER A 717 18.71 51.59 -50.39
C SER A 717 19.66 51.65 -51.62
N TYR A 718 19.19 51.78 -52.88
CA TYR A 718 17.87 52.18 -53.40
C TYR A 718 17.52 51.57 -54.79
N THR A 719 16.24 51.63 -55.20
CA THR A 719 15.63 51.34 -56.55
C THR A 719 15.79 49.92 -57.15
N SER A 720 14.73 49.19 -57.55
CA SER A 720 13.70 49.40 -58.62
C SER A 720 14.20 48.94 -60.01
N TYR A 721 13.41 48.39 -60.96
CA TYR A 721 12.05 48.78 -61.40
C TYR A 721 11.18 47.62 -61.95
N TYR A 722 9.86 47.71 -61.71
CA TYR A 722 8.64 47.28 -62.48
C TYR A 722 8.61 45.94 -63.28
N THR A 723 7.49 45.20 -63.41
CA THR A 723 6.03 45.39 -63.13
C THR A 723 5.41 44.00 -62.81
N GLU A 724 4.57 43.78 -61.77
CA GLU A 724 3.09 43.98 -61.67
C GLU A 724 2.24 42.96 -62.49
N THR A 725 1.10 42.38 -62.06
CA THR A 725 0.31 42.32 -60.78
C THR A 725 -0.76 41.20 -60.91
N ASP A 726 -1.39 40.59 -59.88
CA ASP A 726 -1.09 40.51 -58.43
C ASP A 726 -1.12 39.02 -57.95
N THR A 727 -2.02 38.41 -57.14
CA THR A 727 -3.28 38.79 -56.46
C THR A 727 -3.36 38.13 -55.05
N SER A 728 -3.78 38.90 -54.04
CA SER A 728 -3.93 38.51 -52.61
C SER A 728 -5.31 37.92 -52.23
N PRO A 729 -5.65 37.55 -50.95
CA PRO A 729 -4.93 37.65 -49.66
C PRO A 729 -4.64 36.27 -48.98
N GLU A 730 -3.70 36.07 -48.05
CA GLU A 730 -3.44 36.65 -46.70
C GLU A 730 -4.44 36.24 -45.58
N VAL A 731 -3.95 35.54 -44.53
CA VAL A 731 -3.84 35.99 -43.11
C VAL A 731 -2.68 35.19 -42.44
N ARG A 732 -2.12 35.67 -41.31
CA ARG A 732 -0.73 35.41 -40.86
C ARG A 732 -0.54 34.59 -39.55
N VAL A 733 0.44 33.68 -39.58
CA VAL A 733 1.56 33.46 -38.61
C VAL A 733 1.28 33.32 -37.09
N ALA A 734 1.65 32.15 -36.53
CA ALA A 734 2.03 32.00 -35.10
C ALA A 734 3.17 30.97 -34.85
N LYS A 735 4.42 31.44 -35.03
CA LYS A 735 5.69 31.07 -34.37
C LYS A 735 5.79 29.80 -33.46
N LYS A 736 6.74 28.92 -33.82
CA LYS A 736 7.72 28.20 -32.96
C LYS A 736 7.24 27.34 -31.77
N LYS A 737 7.66 26.06 -31.77
CA LYS A 737 8.78 25.56 -30.92
C LYS A 737 9.19 24.12 -31.32
N LYS A 738 10.43 23.74 -30.99
CA LYS A 738 10.96 22.37 -31.18
C LYS A 738 10.37 21.43 -30.11
N ARG A 739 10.12 20.17 -30.47
CA ARG A 739 10.04 19.05 -29.50
C ARG A 739 11.21 18.09 -29.73
N SER A 740 11.73 17.54 -28.65
CA SER A 740 12.81 16.54 -28.63
C SER A 740 12.27 15.14 -28.93
N LEU A 741 13.09 14.32 -29.59
CA LEU A 741 12.85 12.89 -29.76
C LEU A 741 14.05 12.13 -29.18
N PHE A 742 13.78 11.28 -28.19
CA PHE A 742 14.60 10.12 -27.84
C PHE A 742 13.66 8.90 -27.74
N PRO A 743 14.17 7.68 -27.97
CA PRO A 743 13.33 6.62 -28.53
C PRO A 743 12.85 5.62 -27.47
N LYS A 744 11.67 5.03 -27.69
CA LYS A 744 11.33 3.74 -27.09
C LYS A 744 11.64 2.62 -28.07
N ILE A 745 12.52 1.73 -27.61
CA ILE A 745 12.74 0.41 -28.19
C ILE A 745 11.40 -0.33 -28.22
N LEU A 746 11.09 -1.03 -29.31
CA LEU A 746 9.88 -1.82 -29.45
C LEU A 746 10.27 -3.23 -29.89
N MET A 747 10.00 -4.21 -29.04
CA MET A 747 10.36 -5.61 -29.29
C MET A 747 9.43 -6.26 -30.32
N PHE A 748 9.96 -7.23 -31.07
CA PHE A 748 9.15 -8.20 -31.78
C PHE A 748 8.41 -9.11 -30.78
N LEU A 749 7.12 -9.40 -31.01
CA LEU A 749 6.55 -10.77 -31.03
C LEU A 749 5.01 -10.77 -31.09
N SER A 750 4.43 -11.46 -32.09
CA SER A 750 3.06 -12.03 -32.11
C SER A 750 1.85 -11.04 -31.97
N ARG A 751 0.66 -11.29 -32.54
CA ARG A 751 -0.05 -12.57 -32.67
C ARG A 751 -1.06 -12.57 -33.85
N LYS A 752 -1.56 -13.78 -34.14
CA LYS A 752 -2.49 -14.17 -35.21
C LYS A 752 -3.73 -13.27 -35.44
N LYS A 753 -3.95 -12.97 -36.74
CA LYS A 753 -5.13 -13.31 -37.57
C LYS A 753 -6.53 -13.06 -36.99
N SER A 754 -7.27 -12.17 -37.65
CA SER A 754 -8.70 -11.91 -37.44
C SER A 754 -9.62 -13.03 -37.98
N HIS A 755 -10.83 -13.13 -37.43
CA HIS A 755 -11.99 -13.70 -38.10
C HIS A 755 -13.12 -12.66 -38.15
N ALA A 756 -13.85 -12.63 -39.26
CA ALA A 756 -14.90 -11.64 -39.50
C ALA A 756 -16.29 -12.17 -39.12
N MET A 757 -17.12 -11.34 -38.49
CA MET A 757 -18.54 -11.65 -38.32
C MET A 757 -19.30 -11.37 -39.62
N SER A 758 -19.71 -12.45 -40.29
CA SER A 758 -20.64 -12.38 -41.43
C SER A 758 -22.04 -12.01 -40.93
N LYS A 759 -22.55 -10.84 -41.33
CA LYS A 759 -24.00 -10.57 -41.28
C LYS A 759 -24.65 -11.25 -42.48
N LYS A 760 -25.57 -12.19 -42.25
CA LYS A 760 -26.60 -12.56 -43.22
C LYS A 760 -27.99 -12.45 -42.61
N SER A 761 -28.83 -11.66 -43.27
CA SER A 761 -30.29 -11.74 -43.21
C SER A 761 -30.78 -12.90 -44.07
N PHE A 762 -31.84 -13.59 -43.65
CA PHE A 762 -33.20 -13.61 -44.23
C PHE A 762 -34.10 -14.29 -43.15
N SER A 763 -35.39 -13.99 -43.06
CA SER A 763 -36.54 -14.74 -43.62
C SER A 763 -36.44 -16.26 -43.60
#